data_AF-A0A9D3SE81-F1
#
_entry.id   AF-A0A9D3SE81-F1
#
_cell.length_a   1.000
_cell.length_b   1.000
_cell.length_c   1.000
_cell.angle_alpha   90.00
_cell.angle_beta   90.00
_cell.angle_gamma   90.00
#
_symmetry.space_group_name_H-M   'P 1'
#
loop_
_entity.id
_entity.type
_entity.pdbx_description
1 polymer ?
#
loop_
_entity_poly.entity_id
_entity_poly.type
_entity_poly.pdbx_seq_one_letter_code
_entity_poly.pdbx_strand_id
1 'polypeptide(L)'
;MESLSMANTNFAFHLFSKIKEGNKTNNIFYSPLSISSALSMVSLGAAGNTATQMSETLHQNKAKDDTHVSFNKLMTELNKAGAPYTLSLANRLYGEQSYQFVEKFLSDTKTHYKAELETVDFKSNAEASRVKINNWVEKQTKEKIKNLLVEGVVDNLTKLVLVNAIYLKCNWEKQFKHYDTKEHPFKINKRETKPVQMMNQTAMFPLAFIPEMQCKILEMPYEGQELSMLIMLPVEIEDDTTGLEKLEKHLTYEKFTEWTRPNRMNTVMVKVSLPRFTLEETYDMEELLISMGMVDAFDPVKCDFSCMSPSSDLVLSKVVHKSFVETLHQNKAKDDIHVSFNKLMSELNKAGAPYTLSLANRLYGEQSYQFVEKFLNETKTHYKAELETLDFKSNAEASRVKINNWVEKQTKEKIKNLLAEGVVDNLTKLVLVNAIYLKCNWETQFEQYSTMEHPFKMNKRETKPVLMMNQKAKFPLALIPEMQCNILEMPYEGQELSMLIMLPVEIEDDTTGLEKLEKHLTYEKFVEWTQPNRMNPVMVQVSLPRFKLEETYDMEELLISMGMIDAFNPVKCDFSCMSPSSDLVLSKITSTVQEQRFCRMESLSMANTTFALHLFSKIKEGNKTNNIFYSPLSISSALAMVSLGAAGNTATQMSEVLCFSKAGKPKSVQPVAVQQAQQTQKFQLPATLQKTLQQNKAKDDIHASFNKLMSELNKAGAPHTLSLANRLYGEHSYQFVEKFLNDTKTHYKAELESVDFKSNPEASRVKINKWVEKQTKEKIKNLLAEGIIDKFTRLVLVNAIYFKSTWDKQFKQPETRECPFKLNKRETKPVQMMNQKAKFPLAFIPEMQCRILEMPYKGQELSMLIMLPVEIEDDTTGLEKLEKHLTYEKFMEWTQPDMMDTVEVQVSLPRFKLEETYDMNTLLISMGMVDAFDPNKCDFSRMSPNDDLVLSKVVHKSFVEVNEEGTEAAAATAAVMMMRCAMLPPERFNADHPFLFFIQHKPTRSILFCGRYSSP
;
A
#
# COMPACT_ATOMS: atom_id res chain seq x y z
N MET A 1 -3.73 16.02 48.95
CA MET A 1 -3.84 15.54 47.55
C MET A 1 -5.27 15.20 47.17
N GLU A 2 -5.96 14.32 47.90
CA GLU A 2 -7.41 14.04 47.67
C GLU A 2 -8.27 15.31 47.69
N SER A 3 -8.01 16.18 48.68
CA SER A 3 -8.49 17.56 48.78
C SER A 3 -8.39 18.37 47.48
N LEU A 4 -7.18 18.43 46.88
CA LEU A 4 -6.90 19.12 45.63
C LEU A 4 -7.59 18.45 44.44
N SER A 5 -7.62 17.11 44.39
CA SER A 5 -8.31 16.35 43.34
C SER A 5 -9.81 16.67 43.32
N MET A 6 -10.45 16.69 44.49
CA MET A 6 -11.84 17.07 44.66
C MET A 6 -12.11 18.52 44.22
N ALA A 7 -11.27 19.48 44.65
CA ALA A 7 -11.41 20.88 44.23
C ALA A 7 -11.29 21.04 42.70
N ASN A 8 -10.22 20.48 42.11
CA ASN A 8 -9.96 20.53 40.67
C ASN A 8 -11.06 19.84 39.84
N THR A 9 -11.64 18.74 40.33
CA THR A 9 -12.72 18.03 39.63
C THR A 9 -14.05 18.77 39.70
N ASN A 10 -14.37 19.41 40.83
CA ASN A 10 -15.55 20.29 40.92
C ASN A 10 -15.40 21.54 40.03
N PHE A 11 -14.20 22.14 40.00
CA PHE A 11 -13.88 23.22 39.07
C PHE A 11 -14.03 22.76 37.60
N ALA A 12 -13.55 21.56 37.25
CA ALA A 12 -13.72 20.98 35.93
C ALA A 12 -15.20 20.93 35.50
N PHE A 13 -16.06 20.31 36.30
CA PHE A 13 -17.47 20.16 35.91
C PHE A 13 -18.25 21.48 35.92
N HIS A 14 -17.91 22.42 36.81
CA HIS A 14 -18.48 23.76 36.79
C HIS A 14 -18.09 24.54 35.51
N LEU A 15 -16.79 24.50 35.14
CA LEU A 15 -16.30 25.11 33.90
C LEU A 15 -16.86 24.43 32.64
N PHE A 16 -16.97 23.10 32.63
CA PHE A 16 -17.62 22.36 31.54
C PHE A 16 -19.04 22.87 31.28
N SER A 17 -19.84 23.04 32.35
CA SER A 17 -21.20 23.57 32.26
C SER A 17 -21.23 24.98 31.65
N LYS A 18 -20.28 25.86 32.02
CA LYS A 18 -20.19 27.22 31.47
C LYS A 18 -19.75 27.26 30.00
N ILE A 19 -18.80 26.44 29.60
CA ILE A 19 -18.42 26.33 28.18
C ILE A 19 -19.59 25.78 27.35
N LYS A 20 -20.33 24.80 27.87
CA LYS A 20 -21.53 24.24 27.21
C LYS A 20 -22.67 25.25 27.04
N GLU A 21 -22.90 26.15 28.00
CA GLU A 21 -23.94 27.19 27.92
C GLU A 21 -23.82 28.04 26.63
N GLY A 22 -22.58 28.37 26.22
CA GLY A 22 -22.30 29.10 24.98
C GLY A 22 -22.13 28.23 23.72
N ASN A 23 -21.98 26.91 23.86
CA ASN A 23 -21.55 26.04 22.75
C ASN A 23 -22.23 24.66 22.80
N LYS A 24 -23.42 24.55 22.19
CA LYS A 24 -24.30 23.38 22.34
C LYS A 24 -23.98 22.16 21.45
N THR A 25 -23.15 22.32 20.41
CA THR A 25 -22.97 21.29 19.37
C THR A 25 -21.53 21.04 18.92
N ASN A 26 -20.56 21.85 19.34
CA ASN A 26 -19.16 21.63 18.97
C ASN A 26 -18.44 20.78 20.02
N ASN A 27 -17.25 20.30 19.69
CA ASN A 27 -16.38 19.63 20.64
C ASN A 27 -15.96 20.61 21.75
N ILE A 28 -15.81 20.11 22.98
CA ILE A 28 -15.30 20.87 24.12
C ILE A 28 -14.03 20.17 24.61
N PHE A 29 -12.90 20.89 24.64
CA PHE A 29 -11.62 20.30 25.02
C PHE A 29 -10.70 21.30 25.74
N TYR A 30 -10.46 21.09 27.03
CA TYR A 30 -9.64 21.96 27.88
C TYR A 30 -9.00 21.16 29.02
N SER A 31 -8.04 21.76 29.75
CA SER A 31 -7.40 21.14 30.91
C SER A 31 -7.73 21.87 32.21
N PRO A 32 -8.62 21.32 33.07
CA PRO A 32 -8.93 21.90 34.37
C PRO A 32 -7.70 22.06 35.25
N LEU A 33 -6.79 21.06 35.24
CA LEU A 33 -5.55 21.08 36.03
C LEU A 33 -4.63 22.23 35.62
N SER A 34 -4.52 22.49 34.31
CA SER A 34 -3.70 23.56 33.78
C SER A 34 -4.24 24.92 34.22
N ILE A 35 -5.54 25.18 33.96
CA ILE A 35 -6.22 26.42 34.31
C ILE A 35 -6.20 26.66 35.83
N SER A 36 -6.56 25.65 36.62
CA SER A 36 -6.62 25.74 38.09
C SER A 36 -5.25 26.01 38.71
N SER A 37 -4.20 25.33 38.25
CA SER A 37 -2.83 25.59 38.73
C SER A 37 -2.32 26.99 38.35
N ALA A 38 -2.65 27.48 37.16
CA ALA A 38 -2.27 28.81 36.70
C ALA A 38 -3.00 29.93 37.48
N LEU A 39 -4.29 29.75 37.76
CA LEU A 39 -5.07 30.71 38.58
C LEU A 39 -4.68 30.65 40.06
N SER A 40 -4.34 29.50 40.62
CA SER A 40 -3.78 29.41 41.99
C SER A 40 -2.38 30.00 42.10
N MET A 41 -1.58 30.00 41.03
CA MET A 41 -0.33 30.76 41.01
C MET A 41 -0.60 32.27 41.09
N VAL A 42 -1.65 32.77 40.43
CA VAL A 42 -2.09 34.17 40.55
C VAL A 42 -2.66 34.48 41.94
N SER A 43 -3.37 33.54 42.57
CA SER A 43 -3.96 33.76 43.90
C SER A 43 -2.93 33.89 45.04
N LEU A 44 -1.67 33.48 44.85
CA LEU A 44 -0.55 33.83 45.75
C LEU A 44 -0.34 35.35 45.84
N GLY A 45 -0.68 36.08 44.78
CA GLY A 45 -0.57 37.52 44.67
C GLY A 45 -1.83 38.27 45.07
N ALA A 46 -2.93 37.57 45.33
CA ALA A 46 -4.22 38.16 45.68
C ALA A 46 -4.39 38.33 47.20
N ALA A 47 -5.20 39.31 47.60
CA ALA A 47 -5.66 39.49 48.97
C ALA A 47 -7.16 39.86 49.01
N GLY A 48 -7.68 40.10 50.22
CA GLY A 48 -9.06 40.55 50.45
C GLY A 48 -10.13 39.71 49.75
N ASN A 49 -11.10 40.39 49.15
CA ASN A 49 -12.21 39.75 48.45
C ASN A 49 -11.78 39.07 47.13
N THR A 50 -10.73 39.58 46.48
CA THR A 50 -10.15 38.97 45.26
C THR A 50 -9.65 37.56 45.57
N ALA A 51 -8.88 37.37 46.65
CA ALA A 51 -8.42 36.06 47.08
C ALA A 51 -9.57 35.09 47.42
N THR A 52 -10.62 35.58 48.10
CA THR A 52 -11.82 34.80 48.40
C THR A 52 -12.50 34.32 47.13
N GLN A 53 -12.86 35.22 46.22
CA GLN A 53 -13.53 34.88 44.95
C GLN A 53 -12.72 33.88 44.12
N MET A 54 -11.39 34.04 44.04
CA MET A 54 -10.53 33.08 43.35
C MET A 54 -10.58 31.70 44.01
N SER A 55 -10.48 31.63 45.34
CA SER A 55 -10.54 30.37 46.10
C SER A 55 -11.90 29.67 45.98
N GLU A 56 -13.00 30.42 45.96
CA GLU A 56 -14.35 29.88 45.79
C GLU A 56 -14.58 29.39 44.35
N THR A 57 -14.20 30.16 43.34
CA THR A 57 -14.32 29.81 41.92
C THR A 57 -13.57 28.53 41.58
N LEU A 58 -12.37 28.35 42.16
CA LEU A 58 -11.54 27.16 42.01
C LEU A 58 -11.95 25.99 42.94
N HIS A 59 -13.01 26.16 43.75
CA HIS A 59 -13.47 25.23 44.80
C HIS A 59 -12.41 24.84 45.85
N GLN A 60 -11.39 25.70 46.02
CA GLN A 60 -10.26 25.50 46.92
C GLN A 60 -10.56 25.90 48.37
N ASN A 61 -11.58 26.74 48.59
CA ASN A 61 -12.10 27.09 49.92
C ASN A 61 -12.54 25.88 50.77
N LYS A 62 -12.78 24.71 50.16
CA LYS A 62 -13.13 23.44 50.83
C LYS A 62 -11.93 22.49 51.03
N ALA A 63 -10.74 22.84 50.55
CA ALA A 63 -9.54 22.03 50.74
C ALA A 63 -9.05 22.11 52.19
N LYS A 64 -8.70 20.96 52.78
CA LYS A 64 -8.13 20.87 54.14
C LYS A 64 -6.61 21.03 54.18
N ASP A 65 -5.96 20.81 53.04
CA ASP A 65 -4.52 20.95 52.86
C ASP A 65 -4.22 22.28 52.16
N ASP A 66 -3.03 22.84 52.37
CA ASP A 66 -2.48 23.90 51.53
C ASP A 66 -2.49 23.47 50.05
N THR A 67 -3.19 24.24 49.22
CA THR A 67 -3.38 23.93 47.80
C THR A 67 -2.12 24.20 46.99
N HIS A 68 -1.33 25.22 47.32
CA HIS A 68 -0.06 25.53 46.66
C HIS A 68 1.00 24.45 46.92
N VAL A 69 1.10 23.95 48.16
CA VAL A 69 1.94 22.79 48.52
C VAL A 69 1.42 21.51 47.83
N SER A 70 0.11 21.34 47.73
CA SER A 70 -0.48 20.19 47.04
C SER A 70 -0.23 20.22 45.52
N PHE A 71 -0.29 21.40 44.88
CA PHE A 71 0.09 21.58 43.49
C PHE A 71 1.58 21.30 43.27
N ASN A 72 2.47 21.78 44.13
CA ASN A 72 3.91 21.49 44.04
C ASN A 72 4.20 19.99 44.04
N LYS A 73 3.58 19.25 44.98
CA LYS A 73 3.66 17.78 45.05
C LYS A 73 3.15 17.13 43.77
N LEU A 74 1.93 17.49 43.33
CA LEU A 74 1.31 16.94 42.13
C LEU A 74 2.15 17.21 40.87
N MET A 75 2.64 18.44 40.69
CA MET A 75 3.49 18.81 39.55
C MET A 75 4.89 18.20 39.63
N THR A 76 5.35 17.80 40.81
CA THR A 76 6.62 17.06 40.95
C THR A 76 6.45 15.58 40.61
N GLU A 77 5.35 14.96 41.02
CA GLU A 77 5.00 13.59 40.59
C GLU A 77 4.75 13.50 39.07
N LEU A 78 3.96 14.42 38.52
CA LEU A 78 3.60 14.45 37.10
C LEU A 78 4.75 14.82 36.15
N ASN A 79 5.83 15.44 36.66
CA ASN A 79 7.03 15.80 35.87
C ASN A 79 8.28 15.08 36.39
N LYS A 80 8.14 13.91 37.03
CA LYS A 80 9.27 13.12 37.51
C LYS A 80 10.12 12.56 36.37
N ALA A 81 11.43 12.50 36.58
CA ALA A 81 12.35 11.92 35.62
C ALA A 81 12.04 10.43 35.39
N GLY A 82 12.03 10.01 34.13
CA GLY A 82 11.74 8.62 33.75
C GLY A 82 10.25 8.28 33.58
N ALA A 83 9.34 9.25 33.72
CA ALA A 83 7.93 9.03 33.37
C ALA A 83 7.79 8.64 31.87
N PRO A 84 6.98 7.61 31.53
CA PRO A 84 6.78 7.14 30.14
C PRO A 84 5.85 8.05 29.31
N TYR A 85 5.60 9.28 29.77
CA TYR A 85 4.81 10.30 29.10
C TYR A 85 5.56 11.63 29.14
N THR A 86 5.36 12.45 28.09
CA THR A 86 5.69 13.88 28.18
C THR A 86 4.43 14.63 28.59
N LEU A 87 4.48 15.28 29.74
CA LEU A 87 3.56 16.35 30.10
C LEU A 87 4.36 17.65 30.19
N SER A 88 3.89 18.70 29.53
CA SER A 88 4.43 20.05 29.64
C SER A 88 3.30 21.00 30.03
N LEU A 89 3.43 21.67 31.17
CA LEU A 89 2.56 22.78 31.57
C LEU A 89 3.35 24.08 31.45
N ALA A 90 3.00 24.88 30.44
CA ALA A 90 3.54 26.20 30.21
C ALA A 90 2.68 27.23 30.97
N ASN A 91 2.92 27.35 32.27
CA ASN A 91 2.33 28.37 33.13
C ASN A 91 3.32 29.52 33.30
N ARG A 92 2.95 30.74 32.90
CA ARG A 92 3.77 31.95 33.12
C ARG A 92 2.91 33.19 33.25
N LEU A 93 3.37 34.11 34.08
CA LEU A 93 2.86 35.47 34.16
C LEU A 93 3.76 36.41 33.38
N TYR A 94 3.13 37.27 32.58
CA TYR A 94 3.80 38.38 31.89
C TYR A 94 3.26 39.68 32.45
N GLY A 95 4.11 40.44 33.14
CA GLY A 95 3.78 41.73 33.73
C GLY A 95 4.35 42.89 32.91
N GLU A 96 3.63 44.02 32.87
CA GLU A 96 4.15 45.26 32.30
C GLU A 96 5.42 45.72 33.06
N GLN A 97 6.48 46.04 32.31
CA GLN A 97 7.82 46.37 32.85
C GLN A 97 7.85 47.61 33.74
N SER A 98 6.86 48.49 33.68
CA SER A 98 6.77 49.63 34.62
C SER A 98 6.37 49.25 36.05
N TYR A 99 5.96 48.00 36.31
CA TYR A 99 5.53 47.54 37.64
C TYR A 99 6.68 46.90 38.43
N GLN A 100 6.70 47.17 39.74
CA GLN A 100 7.53 46.42 40.68
C GLN A 100 6.76 45.21 41.21
N PHE A 101 7.44 44.07 41.39
CA PHE A 101 6.84 42.83 41.86
C PHE A 101 7.44 42.41 43.21
N VAL A 102 6.60 41.90 44.11
CA VAL A 102 6.98 41.56 45.49
C VAL A 102 7.85 40.30 45.50
N GLU A 103 9.04 40.37 46.13
CA GLU A 103 10.00 39.24 46.17
C GLU A 103 9.40 37.95 46.75
N LYS A 104 8.56 38.05 47.79
CA LYS A 104 7.86 36.89 48.37
C LYS A 104 6.98 36.21 47.32
N PHE A 105 6.22 36.95 46.53
CA PHE A 105 5.40 36.39 45.47
C PHE A 105 6.26 35.67 44.43
N LEU A 106 7.34 36.31 43.95
CA LEU A 106 8.27 35.70 42.98
C LEU A 106 8.93 34.41 43.54
N SER A 107 9.27 34.40 44.83
CA SER A 107 9.79 33.22 45.53
C SER A 107 8.74 32.11 45.61
N ASP A 108 7.50 32.45 45.95
CA ASP A 108 6.41 31.48 46.13
C ASP A 108 5.97 30.88 44.78
N THR A 109 5.85 31.66 43.70
CA THR A 109 5.54 31.11 42.36
C THR A 109 6.64 30.16 41.89
N LYS A 110 7.90 30.51 42.12
CA LYS A 110 9.05 29.66 41.77
C LYS A 110 9.10 28.39 42.62
N THR A 111 8.78 28.50 43.91
CA THR A 111 8.78 27.38 44.86
C THR A 111 7.63 26.40 44.60
N HIS A 112 6.40 26.90 44.46
CA HIS A 112 5.20 26.05 44.37
C HIS A 112 4.84 25.62 42.96
N TYR A 113 5.12 26.45 41.95
CA TYR A 113 4.68 26.22 40.56
C TYR A 113 5.84 26.05 39.57
N LYS A 114 7.10 26.22 40.01
CA LYS A 114 8.30 26.23 39.15
C LYS A 114 8.20 27.27 38.02
N ALA A 115 7.41 28.32 38.28
CA ALA A 115 7.04 29.35 37.31
C ALA A 115 7.58 30.71 37.74
N GLU A 116 8.02 31.48 36.75
CA GLU A 116 8.61 32.81 36.92
C GLU A 116 7.69 33.84 36.28
N LEU A 117 7.60 35.03 36.89
CA LEU A 117 7.02 36.20 36.26
C LEU A 117 8.08 36.85 35.37
N GLU A 118 7.72 37.16 34.13
CA GLU A 118 8.59 37.85 33.17
C GLU A 118 8.04 39.24 32.86
N THR A 119 8.93 40.25 32.83
CA THR A 119 8.54 41.61 32.45
C THR A 119 8.62 41.82 30.94
N VAL A 120 7.65 42.58 30.41
CA VAL A 120 7.50 42.91 28.99
C VAL A 120 6.97 44.34 28.81
N ASP A 121 7.16 44.91 27.62
CA ASP A 121 6.75 46.27 27.28
C ASP A 121 5.41 46.24 26.54
N PHE A 122 4.30 46.09 27.26
CA PHE A 122 2.96 46.23 26.66
C PHE A 122 2.71 47.70 26.32
N LYS A 123 3.06 48.61 27.24
CA LYS A 123 2.76 50.05 27.15
C LYS A 123 3.32 50.72 25.89
N SER A 124 4.53 50.36 25.47
CA SER A 124 5.21 50.97 24.32
C SER A 124 5.34 50.02 23.13
N ASN A 125 5.26 48.70 23.34
CA ASN A 125 5.52 47.70 22.29
C ASN A 125 4.73 46.39 22.47
N ALA A 126 3.41 46.50 22.69
CA ALA A 126 2.49 45.37 22.89
C ALA A 126 2.66 44.24 21.86
N GLU A 127 2.89 44.57 20.60
CA GLU A 127 3.02 43.57 19.53
C GLU A 127 4.34 42.77 19.62
N ALA A 128 5.48 43.40 19.91
CA ALA A 128 6.71 42.65 20.18
C ALA A 128 6.57 41.78 21.44
N SER A 129 5.86 42.28 22.46
CA SER A 129 5.52 41.52 23.67
C SER A 129 4.63 40.31 23.35
N ARG A 130 3.62 40.45 22.48
CA ARG A 130 2.77 39.35 21.97
C ARG A 130 3.60 38.27 21.27
N VAL A 131 4.48 38.66 20.34
CA VAL A 131 5.35 37.75 19.61
C VAL A 131 6.32 37.04 20.55
N LYS A 132 6.91 37.76 21.51
CA LYS A 132 7.78 37.18 22.55
C LYS A 132 7.05 36.11 23.38
N ILE A 133 5.82 36.38 23.80
CA ILE A 133 4.97 35.42 24.53
C ILE A 133 4.69 34.18 23.68
N ASN A 134 4.26 34.36 22.43
CA ASN A 134 3.97 33.26 21.51
C ASN A 134 5.20 32.36 21.27
N ASN A 135 6.37 32.95 21.01
CA ASN A 135 7.62 32.21 20.82
C ASN A 135 8.01 31.39 22.06
N TRP A 136 7.73 31.90 23.26
CA TRP A 136 7.95 31.14 24.49
C TRP A 136 6.99 29.95 24.62
N VAL A 137 5.69 30.15 24.38
CA VAL A 137 4.68 29.08 24.41
C VAL A 137 5.01 27.99 23.40
N GLU A 138 5.37 28.39 22.18
CA GLU A 138 5.76 27.47 21.11
C GLU A 138 6.94 26.60 21.53
N LYS A 139 7.97 27.21 22.15
CA LYS A 139 9.12 26.47 22.70
C LYS A 139 8.74 25.50 23.83
N GLN A 140 7.90 25.91 24.78
CA GLN A 140 7.48 25.02 25.89
C GLN A 140 6.59 23.85 25.42
N THR A 141 5.86 24.04 24.33
CA THR A 141 4.90 23.06 23.79
C THR A 141 5.47 22.22 22.66
N LYS A 142 6.80 22.24 22.45
CA LYS A 142 7.51 21.52 21.38
C LYS A 142 6.92 21.83 19.99
N GLU A 143 6.71 23.11 19.73
CA GLU A 143 6.16 23.69 18.50
C GLU A 143 4.70 23.30 18.18
N LYS A 144 3.99 22.67 19.13
CA LYS A 144 2.59 22.25 18.91
C LYS A 144 1.58 23.37 19.12
N ILE A 145 1.83 24.33 20.01
CA ILE A 145 0.95 25.46 20.23
C ILE A 145 1.64 26.73 19.72
N LYS A 146 1.29 27.11 18.48
CA LYS A 146 1.70 28.36 17.84
C LYS A 146 0.61 29.42 18.00
N ASN A 147 1.01 30.70 17.96
CA ASN A 147 0.10 31.86 17.98
C ASN A 147 -0.99 31.78 19.07
N LEU A 148 -0.60 31.55 20.33
CA LEU A 148 -1.53 31.51 21.46
C LEU A 148 -2.33 32.81 21.60
N LEU A 149 -1.62 33.94 21.58
CA LEU A 149 -2.20 35.27 21.56
C LEU A 149 -2.30 35.73 20.10
N VAL A 150 -3.52 35.83 19.57
CA VAL A 150 -3.74 36.41 18.23
C VAL A 150 -3.51 37.92 18.24
N GLU A 151 -3.31 38.51 17.07
CA GLU A 151 -3.08 39.95 16.92
C GLU A 151 -4.22 40.77 17.55
N GLY A 152 -3.89 41.84 18.29
CA GLY A 152 -4.86 42.67 19.00
C GLY A 152 -5.37 42.12 20.36
N VAL A 153 -4.97 40.92 20.80
CA VAL A 153 -5.35 40.40 22.15
C VAL A 153 -4.65 41.13 23.29
N VAL A 154 -3.49 41.73 23.02
CA VAL A 154 -2.74 42.58 23.97
C VAL A 154 -2.50 43.95 23.34
N ASP A 155 -2.55 44.97 24.17
CA ASP A 155 -2.52 46.39 23.80
C ASP A 155 -1.69 47.21 24.81
N ASN A 156 -1.71 48.53 24.69
CA ASN A 156 -0.99 49.43 25.59
C ASN A 156 -1.68 49.67 26.96
N LEU A 157 -2.85 49.07 27.19
CA LEU A 157 -3.57 49.07 28.48
C LEU A 157 -3.36 47.76 29.25
N THR A 158 -2.82 46.74 28.60
CA THR A 158 -2.53 45.42 29.16
C THR A 158 -1.47 45.51 30.26
N LYS A 159 -1.79 45.05 31.47
CA LYS A 159 -0.91 45.13 32.66
C LYS A 159 -0.36 43.77 33.09
N LEU A 160 -1.19 42.73 33.01
CA LEU A 160 -0.86 41.38 33.44
C LEU A 160 -1.55 40.35 32.55
N VAL A 161 -0.76 39.49 31.92
CA VAL A 161 -1.26 38.37 31.10
C VAL A 161 -0.88 37.06 31.77
N LEU A 162 -1.88 36.24 32.10
CA LEU A 162 -1.67 34.86 32.50
C LEU A 162 -1.71 33.96 31.26
N VAL A 163 -0.57 33.35 30.97
CA VAL A 163 -0.39 32.39 29.88
C VAL A 163 -0.49 30.98 30.43
N ASN A 164 -1.41 30.20 29.87
CA ASN A 164 -1.62 28.82 30.24
C ASN A 164 -1.78 27.91 29.01
N ALA A 165 -0.76 27.12 28.74
CA ALA A 165 -0.80 26.11 27.68
C ALA A 165 -0.36 24.74 28.23
N ILE A 166 -1.01 23.67 27.78
CA ILE A 166 -0.69 22.29 28.15
C ILE A 166 -0.44 21.45 26.91
N TYR A 167 0.58 20.62 26.99
CA TYR A 167 0.88 19.59 26.00
C TYR A 167 1.05 18.24 26.70
N LEU A 168 0.18 17.28 26.37
CA LEU A 168 0.27 15.90 26.83
C LEU A 168 0.57 14.98 25.65
N LYS A 169 1.63 14.18 25.78
CA LYS A 169 1.98 13.10 24.85
C LYS A 169 2.24 11.83 25.66
N CYS A 170 1.27 10.92 25.59
CA CYS A 170 1.33 9.58 26.17
C CYS A 170 1.38 8.52 25.05
N ASN A 171 1.92 7.34 25.38
CA ASN A 171 1.67 6.12 24.63
C ASN A 171 0.50 5.38 25.26
N TRP A 172 -0.34 4.71 24.46
CA TRP A 172 -1.26 3.71 25.02
C TRP A 172 -0.47 2.53 25.58
N GLU A 173 -0.89 1.97 26.72
CA GLU A 173 -0.39 0.67 27.21
C GLU A 173 -0.70 -0.43 26.18
N LYS A 174 -1.85 -0.31 25.49
CA LYS A 174 -2.30 -1.19 24.41
C LYS A 174 -2.64 -0.38 23.17
N GLN A 175 -1.64 -0.20 22.31
CA GLN A 175 -1.72 0.65 21.14
C GLN A 175 -2.65 0.07 20.07
N PHE A 176 -3.42 0.96 19.43
CA PHE A 176 -4.15 0.63 18.21
C PHE A 176 -3.16 0.34 17.08
N LYS A 177 -3.47 -0.66 16.26
CA LYS A 177 -2.67 -1.01 15.08
C LYS A 177 -3.09 -0.13 13.91
N HIS A 178 -2.10 0.46 13.24
CA HIS A 178 -2.31 1.33 12.08
C HIS A 178 -3.24 0.70 11.02
N TYR A 179 -2.98 -0.56 10.65
CA TYR A 179 -3.72 -1.29 9.63
C TYR A 179 -5.15 -1.71 10.03
N ASP A 180 -5.46 -1.67 11.34
CA ASP A 180 -6.81 -1.87 11.86
C ASP A 180 -7.61 -0.55 11.92
N THR A 181 -7.00 0.57 11.50
CA THR A 181 -7.68 1.86 11.27
C THR A 181 -8.29 1.89 9.87
N LYS A 182 -9.60 2.11 9.79
CA LYS A 182 -10.34 2.15 8.50
C LYS A 182 -11.41 3.22 8.53
N GLU A 183 -11.83 3.69 7.36
CA GLU A 183 -12.97 4.60 7.27
C GLU A 183 -14.26 3.89 7.72
N HIS A 184 -15.01 4.51 8.62
CA HIS A 184 -16.26 4.00 9.16
C HIS A 184 -17.23 5.15 9.47
N PRO A 185 -18.56 4.99 9.30
CA PRO A 185 -19.52 5.98 9.77
C PRO A 185 -19.48 6.12 11.30
N PHE A 186 -19.32 7.34 11.77
CA PHE A 186 -19.50 7.78 13.16
C PHE A 186 -20.86 8.47 13.31
N LYS A 187 -21.62 8.12 14.34
CA LYS A 187 -22.95 8.71 14.61
C LYS A 187 -22.79 9.99 15.42
N ILE A 188 -23.29 11.10 14.90
CA ILE A 188 -23.33 12.40 15.61
C ILE A 188 -24.63 12.51 16.41
N ASN A 189 -25.73 12.12 15.76
CA ASN A 189 -27.05 12.02 16.35
C ASN A 189 -27.77 10.81 15.73
N LYS A 190 -29.06 10.62 16.03
CA LYS A 190 -29.89 9.52 15.51
C LYS A 190 -30.04 9.49 13.97
N ARG A 191 -29.84 10.63 13.29
CA ARG A 191 -30.06 10.79 11.83
C ARG A 191 -28.78 11.06 11.04
N GLU A 192 -27.77 11.67 11.65
CA GLU A 192 -26.54 12.12 10.99
C GLU A 192 -25.36 11.20 11.31
N THR A 193 -24.67 10.75 10.25
CA THR A 193 -23.38 10.07 10.35
C THR A 193 -22.34 10.77 9.48
N LYS A 194 -21.07 10.76 9.91
CA LYS A 194 -19.93 11.22 9.11
C LYS A 194 -18.87 10.12 9.01
N PRO A 195 -18.20 9.95 7.85
CA PRO A 195 -17.06 9.04 7.75
C PRO A 195 -15.90 9.57 8.61
N VAL A 196 -15.29 8.69 9.39
CA VAL A 196 -14.08 8.99 10.18
C VAL A 196 -13.09 7.83 10.06
N GLN A 197 -11.80 8.13 10.27
CA GLN A 197 -10.77 7.11 10.43
C GLN A 197 -10.93 6.43 11.79
N MET A 198 -11.61 5.28 11.81
CA MET A 198 -11.95 4.52 13.01
C MET A 198 -10.84 3.53 13.33
N MET A 199 -10.13 3.74 14.43
CA MET A 199 -9.12 2.83 14.96
C MET A 199 -9.81 1.65 15.66
N ASN A 200 -9.39 0.42 15.39
CA ASN A 200 -9.97 -0.77 16.00
C ASN A 200 -8.93 -1.59 16.77
N GLN A 201 -9.32 -2.15 17.92
CA GLN A 201 -8.56 -3.20 18.60
C GLN A 201 -9.49 -4.09 19.43
N THR A 202 -9.03 -5.31 19.76
CA THR A 202 -9.69 -6.17 20.75
C THR A 202 -8.67 -6.54 21.82
N ALA A 203 -8.91 -6.12 23.07
CA ALA A 203 -8.01 -6.42 24.19
C ALA A 203 -8.75 -6.38 25.54
N MET A 204 -8.08 -6.84 26.60
CA MET A 204 -8.58 -6.74 27.97
C MET A 204 -8.49 -5.28 28.46
N PHE A 205 -9.62 -4.67 28.81
CA PHE A 205 -9.70 -3.31 29.38
C PHE A 205 -10.67 -3.28 30.57
N PRO A 206 -10.47 -2.43 31.58
CA PRO A 206 -11.47 -2.17 32.59
C PRO A 206 -12.70 -1.51 31.95
N LEU A 207 -13.87 -2.14 32.14
CA LEU A 207 -15.16 -1.67 31.62
C LEU A 207 -16.20 -1.71 32.75
N ALA A 208 -16.94 -0.62 32.93
CA ALA A 208 -18.16 -0.58 33.73
C ALA A 208 -19.38 -0.33 32.84
N PHE A 209 -20.54 -0.80 33.31
CA PHE A 209 -21.84 -0.35 32.82
C PHE A 209 -22.58 0.36 33.95
N ILE A 210 -23.21 1.48 33.63
CA ILE A 210 -23.95 2.36 34.53
C ILE A 210 -25.43 2.33 34.10
N PRO A 211 -26.24 1.39 34.63
CA PRO A 211 -27.61 1.17 34.17
C PRO A 211 -28.50 2.42 34.31
N GLU A 212 -28.30 3.19 35.38
CA GLU A 212 -29.05 4.41 35.67
C GLU A 212 -28.84 5.51 34.61
N MET A 213 -27.68 5.50 33.93
CA MET A 213 -27.33 6.43 32.84
C MET A 213 -27.42 5.79 31.45
N GLN A 214 -27.63 4.48 31.32
CA GLN A 214 -27.44 3.73 30.07
C GLN A 214 -26.08 4.01 29.42
N CYS A 215 -25.02 4.06 30.24
CA CYS A 215 -23.67 4.45 29.81
C CYS A 215 -22.67 3.32 30.08
N LYS A 216 -21.77 3.08 29.12
CA LYS A 216 -20.58 2.23 29.28
C LYS A 216 -19.38 3.14 29.57
N ILE A 217 -18.58 2.79 30.57
CA ILE A 217 -17.34 3.52 30.89
C ILE A 217 -16.18 2.57 30.62
N LEU A 218 -15.35 2.95 29.66
CA LEU A 218 -14.13 2.23 29.28
C LEU A 218 -12.92 2.98 29.82
N GLU A 219 -12.03 2.29 30.50
CA GLU A 219 -10.70 2.81 30.84
C GLU A 219 -9.64 2.25 29.89
N MET A 220 -8.83 3.15 29.34
CA MET A 220 -7.69 2.82 28.49
C MET A 220 -6.40 3.37 29.12
N PRO A 221 -5.64 2.52 29.84
CA PRO A 221 -4.37 2.93 30.42
C PRO A 221 -3.35 3.39 29.37
N TYR A 222 -2.59 4.42 29.71
CA TYR A 222 -1.36 4.79 29.02
C TYR A 222 -0.17 3.99 29.57
N GLU A 223 0.93 3.99 28.84
CA GLU A 223 2.19 3.32 29.20
C GLU A 223 2.60 3.69 30.64
N GLY A 224 2.94 2.69 31.46
CA GLY A 224 3.26 2.85 32.88
C GLY A 224 2.06 2.98 33.82
N GLN A 225 0.84 3.01 33.29
CA GLN A 225 -0.43 2.90 34.03
C GLN A 225 -0.71 4.01 35.07
N GLU A 226 0.09 5.08 35.10
CA GLU A 226 -0.13 6.25 35.98
C GLU A 226 -1.22 7.20 35.47
N LEU A 227 -1.49 7.15 34.16
CA LEU A 227 -2.49 7.94 33.46
C LEU A 227 -3.38 7.00 32.63
N SER A 228 -4.65 7.33 32.48
CA SER A 228 -5.58 6.61 31.61
C SER A 228 -6.54 7.57 30.90
N MET A 229 -7.06 7.16 29.73
CA MET A 229 -8.22 7.81 29.12
C MET A 229 -9.49 7.09 29.61
N LEU A 230 -10.44 7.86 30.13
CA LEU A 230 -11.78 7.39 30.47
C LEU A 230 -12.76 7.83 29.38
N ILE A 231 -13.46 6.86 28.77
CA ILE A 231 -14.44 7.10 27.71
C ILE A 231 -15.81 6.72 28.26
N MET A 232 -16.71 7.70 28.37
CA MET A 232 -18.11 7.50 28.76
C MET A 232 -18.99 7.51 27.51
N LEU A 233 -19.55 6.34 27.16
CA LEU A 233 -20.29 6.11 25.93
C LEU A 233 -21.75 5.71 26.23
N PRO A 234 -22.74 6.55 25.87
CA PRO A 234 -24.16 6.14 25.87
C PRO A 234 -24.37 4.87 25.03
N VAL A 235 -25.22 3.96 25.50
CA VAL A 235 -25.50 2.70 24.81
C VAL A 235 -26.29 2.92 23.53
N GLU A 236 -27.22 3.88 23.54
CA GLU A 236 -27.98 4.33 22.37
C GLU A 236 -28.05 5.86 22.31
N ILE A 237 -28.31 6.38 21.10
CA ILE A 237 -28.64 7.80 20.87
C ILE A 237 -30.15 7.84 20.65
N GLU A 238 -30.90 8.10 21.72
CA GLU A 238 -32.37 7.99 21.73
C GLU A 238 -33.06 9.19 21.07
N ASP A 239 -32.47 10.38 21.17
CA ASP A 239 -32.99 11.67 20.72
C ASP A 239 -32.30 12.19 19.43
N ASP A 240 -32.72 13.35 18.93
CA ASP A 240 -32.12 14.01 17.76
C ASP A 240 -30.87 14.84 18.11
N THR A 241 -30.30 14.67 19.32
CA THR A 241 -29.06 15.29 19.81
C THR A 241 -27.92 14.25 19.89
N THR A 242 -26.90 14.48 20.71
CA THR A 242 -25.75 13.57 20.91
C THR A 242 -26.02 12.41 21.88
N GLY A 243 -27.15 12.42 22.60
CA GLY A 243 -27.44 11.48 23.68
C GLY A 243 -26.62 11.70 24.97
N LEU A 244 -25.81 12.77 25.05
CA LEU A 244 -24.96 13.05 26.22
C LEU A 244 -25.66 13.85 27.33
N GLU A 245 -26.77 14.54 27.05
CA GLU A 245 -27.37 15.51 27.99
C GLU A 245 -27.65 14.93 29.38
N LYS A 246 -28.13 13.68 29.43
CA LYS A 246 -28.43 12.97 30.69
C LYS A 246 -27.16 12.70 31.51
N LEU A 247 -26.05 12.34 30.85
CA LEU A 247 -24.77 12.09 31.50
C LEU A 247 -24.21 13.40 32.07
N GLU A 248 -24.14 14.43 31.23
CA GLU A 248 -23.60 15.75 31.57
C GLU A 248 -24.35 16.40 32.75
N LYS A 249 -25.68 16.28 32.79
CA LYS A 249 -26.51 16.81 33.88
C LYS A 249 -26.23 16.16 35.25
N HIS A 250 -25.68 14.94 35.28
CA HIS A 250 -25.39 14.20 36.51
C HIS A 250 -23.88 14.05 36.79
N LEU A 251 -23.04 14.72 36.02
CA LEU A 251 -21.59 14.64 36.13
C LEU A 251 -21.06 15.52 37.28
N THR A 252 -21.14 15.00 38.51
CA THR A 252 -20.56 15.61 39.72
C THR A 252 -19.30 14.86 40.17
N TYR A 253 -18.51 15.43 41.09
CA TYR A 253 -17.35 14.75 41.66
C TYR A 253 -17.71 13.40 42.29
N GLU A 254 -18.81 13.36 43.04
CA GLU A 254 -19.31 12.15 43.71
C GLU A 254 -19.70 11.10 42.68
N LYS A 255 -20.45 11.49 41.64
CA LYS A 255 -20.90 10.56 40.59
C LYS A 255 -19.77 10.08 39.70
N PHE A 256 -18.87 10.95 39.28
CA PHE A 256 -17.65 10.57 38.56
C PHE A 256 -16.87 9.53 39.36
N THR A 257 -16.57 9.81 40.63
CA THR A 257 -15.84 8.90 41.52
C THR A 257 -16.61 7.60 41.80
N GLU A 258 -17.94 7.65 41.94
CA GLU A 258 -18.78 6.45 42.12
C GLU A 258 -18.78 5.54 40.88
N TRP A 259 -18.74 6.14 39.69
CA TRP A 259 -18.79 5.44 38.41
C TRP A 259 -17.43 4.86 37.98
N THR A 260 -16.31 5.55 38.29
CA THR A 260 -14.95 5.17 37.88
C THR A 260 -14.15 4.44 38.98
N ARG A 261 -14.76 4.10 40.11
CA ARG A 261 -14.11 3.35 41.20
C ARG A 261 -13.54 2.01 40.69
N PRO A 262 -12.30 1.62 41.08
CA PRO A 262 -11.68 0.38 40.62
C PRO A 262 -12.49 -0.90 40.84
N ASN A 263 -13.37 -0.94 41.85
CA ASN A 263 -14.23 -2.10 42.13
C ASN A 263 -15.51 -2.17 41.29
N ARG A 264 -15.84 -1.13 40.51
CA ARG A 264 -16.96 -1.11 39.54
C ARG A 264 -16.48 -1.39 38.10
N MET A 265 -15.18 -1.18 37.84
CA MET A 265 -14.52 -1.37 36.55
C MET A 265 -14.01 -2.82 36.43
N ASN A 266 -14.64 -3.65 35.60
CA ASN A 266 -14.25 -5.05 35.42
C ASN A 266 -13.32 -5.18 34.20
N THR A 267 -12.13 -5.76 34.39
CA THR A 267 -11.21 -6.05 33.28
C THR A 267 -11.74 -7.20 32.43
N VAL A 268 -12.31 -6.86 31.27
CA VAL A 268 -12.96 -7.81 30.34
C VAL A 268 -12.42 -7.62 28.92
N MET A 269 -12.63 -8.61 28.04
CA MET A 269 -12.25 -8.49 26.64
C MET A 269 -13.22 -7.55 25.91
N VAL A 270 -12.73 -6.40 25.47
CA VAL A 270 -13.52 -5.39 24.76
C VAL A 270 -12.99 -5.23 23.34
N LYS A 271 -13.90 -5.27 22.35
CA LYS A 271 -13.64 -4.73 21.02
C LYS A 271 -13.87 -3.22 21.07
N VAL A 272 -12.80 -2.45 20.98
CA VAL A 272 -12.81 -0.99 21.02
C VAL A 272 -12.70 -0.46 19.60
N SER A 273 -13.66 0.39 19.22
CA SER A 273 -13.63 1.19 17.99
C SER A 273 -13.65 2.66 18.40
N LEU A 274 -12.57 3.40 18.13
CA LEU A 274 -12.37 4.78 18.54
C LEU A 274 -11.98 5.63 17.32
N PRO A 275 -12.65 6.76 17.03
CA PRO A 275 -12.21 7.65 15.97
C PRO A 275 -10.81 8.18 16.27
N ARG A 276 -9.97 8.29 15.24
CA ARG A 276 -8.73 9.07 15.31
C ARG A 276 -9.10 10.55 15.31
N PHE A 277 -8.58 11.32 16.25
CA PHE A 277 -8.87 12.75 16.38
C PHE A 277 -7.65 13.59 16.78
N THR A 278 -7.72 14.85 16.39
CA THR A 278 -6.89 15.94 16.91
C THR A 278 -7.86 17.01 17.39
N LEU A 279 -7.65 17.52 18.60
CA LEU A 279 -8.45 18.61 19.18
C LEU A 279 -7.50 19.71 19.62
N GLU A 280 -7.75 20.92 19.12
CA GLU A 280 -7.03 22.15 19.46
C GLU A 280 -8.08 23.23 19.69
N GLU A 281 -8.28 23.60 20.96
CA GLU A 281 -9.29 24.58 21.36
C GLU A 281 -8.62 25.68 22.18
N THR A 282 -9.11 26.91 21.98
CA THR A 282 -8.60 28.13 22.63
C THR A 282 -9.76 28.87 23.28
N TYR A 283 -9.63 29.19 24.56
CA TYR A 283 -10.63 29.92 25.33
C TYR A 283 -10.03 31.21 25.88
N ASP A 284 -10.69 32.34 25.62
CA ASP A 284 -10.57 33.50 26.50
C ASP A 284 -11.38 33.20 27.76
N MET A 285 -10.71 33.16 28.90
CA MET A 285 -11.29 32.72 30.16
C MET A 285 -11.93 33.87 30.95
N GLU A 286 -11.78 35.12 30.53
CA GLU A 286 -12.26 36.31 31.25
C GLU A 286 -13.77 36.24 31.54
N GLU A 287 -14.62 36.20 30.51
CA GLU A 287 -16.08 36.14 30.67
C GLU A 287 -16.53 34.88 31.42
N LEU A 288 -15.87 33.74 31.16
CA LEU A 288 -16.16 32.47 31.84
C LEU A 288 -15.89 32.57 33.34
N LEU A 289 -14.73 33.08 33.75
CA LEU A 289 -14.34 33.21 35.16
C LEU A 289 -15.19 34.25 35.91
N ILE A 290 -15.51 35.37 35.26
CA ILE A 290 -16.47 36.36 35.79
C ILE A 290 -17.84 35.69 36.02
N SER A 291 -18.34 34.91 35.06
CA SER A 291 -19.62 34.18 35.20
C SER A 291 -19.63 33.10 36.30
N MET A 292 -18.45 32.63 36.71
CA MET A 292 -18.27 31.65 37.79
C MET A 292 -18.04 32.30 39.17
N GLY A 293 -17.91 33.63 39.25
CA GLY A 293 -17.80 34.39 40.50
C GLY A 293 -16.47 35.14 40.72
N MET A 294 -15.49 35.02 39.81
CA MET A 294 -14.20 35.68 39.89
C MET A 294 -14.26 37.08 39.26
N VAL A 295 -14.94 38.02 39.90
CA VAL A 295 -15.22 39.35 39.34
C VAL A 295 -14.11 40.36 39.66
N ASP A 296 -13.69 40.45 40.92
CA ASP A 296 -12.78 41.49 41.42
C ASP A 296 -11.39 41.37 40.79
N ALA A 297 -10.95 40.17 40.40
CA ALA A 297 -9.66 39.94 39.74
C ALA A 297 -9.52 40.66 38.38
N PHE A 298 -10.64 40.98 37.73
CA PHE A 298 -10.72 41.67 36.44
C PHE A 298 -11.23 43.13 36.57
N ASP A 299 -11.63 43.56 37.77
CA ASP A 299 -12.14 44.91 38.05
C ASP A 299 -10.99 45.82 38.54
N PRO A 300 -10.55 46.84 37.78
CA PRO A 300 -9.41 47.67 38.13
C PRO A 300 -9.63 48.61 39.33
N VAL A 301 -10.82 48.61 39.94
CA VAL A 301 -11.16 49.36 41.16
C VAL A 301 -11.27 48.43 42.38
N LYS A 302 -11.64 47.16 42.18
CA LYS A 302 -11.81 46.18 43.27
C LYS A 302 -10.66 45.17 43.39
N CYS A 303 -9.82 45.04 42.36
CA CYS A 303 -8.72 44.09 42.37
C CYS A 303 -7.74 44.36 43.52
N ASP A 304 -7.50 43.34 44.33
CA ASP A 304 -6.49 43.37 45.38
C ASP A 304 -5.38 42.37 45.04
N PHE A 305 -4.44 42.83 44.21
CA PHE A 305 -3.18 42.12 43.92
C PHE A 305 -2.00 42.71 44.70
N SER A 306 -2.25 43.27 45.90
CA SER A 306 -1.23 43.92 46.74
C SER A 306 -0.09 42.98 47.19
N CYS A 307 -0.35 41.67 47.25
CA CYS A 307 0.68 40.66 47.49
C CYS A 307 1.57 40.39 46.26
N MET A 308 1.13 40.76 45.05
CA MET A 308 1.88 40.64 43.80
C MET A 308 2.71 41.89 43.49
N SER A 309 2.11 43.08 43.64
CA SER A 309 2.72 44.38 43.37
C SER A 309 2.19 45.44 44.34
N PRO A 310 3.01 46.40 44.80
CA PRO A 310 2.52 47.53 45.59
C PRO A 310 1.64 48.52 44.78
N SER A 311 1.56 48.38 43.45
CA SER A 311 0.71 49.20 42.59
C SER A 311 -0.77 48.81 42.73
N SER A 312 -1.60 49.75 43.19
CA SER A 312 -3.03 49.51 43.46
C SER A 312 -3.91 49.34 42.23
N ASP A 313 -3.36 49.43 41.01
CA ASP A 313 -4.08 49.35 39.74
C ASP A 313 -3.70 48.12 38.90
N LEU A 314 -2.90 47.20 39.45
CA LEU A 314 -2.57 45.93 38.81
C LEU A 314 -3.79 45.02 38.82
N VAL A 315 -4.28 44.66 37.64
CA VAL A 315 -5.47 43.83 37.41
C VAL A 315 -5.12 42.71 36.41
N LEU A 316 -5.80 41.57 36.49
CA LEU A 316 -5.62 40.48 35.54
C LEU A 316 -6.24 40.88 34.19
N SER A 317 -5.41 41.27 33.22
CA SER A 317 -5.90 41.87 31.97
C SER A 317 -6.39 40.82 30.97
N LYS A 318 -5.69 39.68 30.86
CA LYS A 318 -6.11 38.54 30.04
C LYS A 318 -5.69 37.19 30.62
N VAL A 319 -6.56 36.20 30.42
CA VAL A 319 -6.31 34.78 30.74
C VAL A 319 -6.64 33.96 29.50
N VAL A 320 -5.61 33.47 28.81
CA VAL A 320 -5.80 32.66 27.60
C VAL A 320 -5.39 31.22 27.89
N HIS A 321 -6.34 30.31 27.70
CA HIS A 321 -6.10 28.87 27.80
C HIS A 321 -6.13 28.24 26.41
N LYS A 322 -5.11 27.44 26.09
CA LYS A 322 -5.10 26.61 24.88
C LYS A 322 -4.66 25.19 25.22
N SER A 323 -5.47 24.23 24.80
CA SER A 323 -5.21 22.80 24.97
C SER A 323 -5.06 22.14 23.61
N PHE A 324 -4.05 21.26 23.50
CA PHE A 324 -3.79 20.44 22.32
C PHE A 324 -3.71 18.96 22.70
N VAL A 325 -4.49 18.12 22.02
CA VAL A 325 -4.34 16.65 22.07
C VAL A 325 -4.43 16.07 20.67
N GLU A 326 -3.59 15.08 20.41
CA GLU A 326 -3.49 14.41 19.12
C GLU A 326 -3.37 12.91 19.37
N THR A 327 -4.31 12.10 18.85
CA THR A 327 -4.15 10.64 18.85
C THR A 327 -3.13 10.26 17.78
N LEU A 328 -1.86 10.26 18.18
CA LEU A 328 -0.73 9.86 17.36
C LEU A 328 -0.56 8.35 17.32
N HIS A 329 -0.14 7.84 16.15
CA HIS A 329 0.67 6.63 16.11
C HIS A 329 2.10 7.06 16.45
N GLN A 330 2.70 6.49 17.51
CA GLN A 330 4.12 6.70 17.77
C GLN A 330 4.96 5.63 17.09
N ASN A 331 5.58 6.01 15.97
CA ASN A 331 6.95 5.59 15.75
C ASN A 331 7.78 6.25 16.86
N LYS A 332 8.63 5.48 17.56
CA LYS A 332 9.39 5.96 18.73
C LYS A 332 10.19 7.24 18.43
N ALA A 333 10.33 8.09 19.44
CA ALA A 333 10.92 9.41 19.29
C ALA A 333 12.37 9.36 18.76
N LYS A 334 12.73 10.38 17.97
CA LYS A 334 14.08 10.60 17.44
C LYS A 334 15.10 10.77 18.59
N ASP A 335 16.02 9.82 18.72
CA ASP A 335 17.41 10.20 18.95
C ASP A 335 17.89 11.04 17.75
N ASP A 336 18.94 11.85 17.91
CA ASP A 336 19.56 12.51 16.76
C ASP A 336 20.07 11.43 15.78
N ILE A 337 19.32 11.27 14.68
CA ILE A 337 19.54 10.22 13.70
C ILE A 337 20.92 10.33 13.03
N HIS A 338 21.49 11.55 12.96
CA HIS A 338 22.81 11.81 12.42
C HIS A 338 23.91 11.30 13.36
N VAL A 339 23.73 11.45 14.68
CA VAL A 339 24.65 10.94 15.71
C VAL A 339 24.54 9.42 15.85
N SER A 340 23.31 8.90 15.93
CA SER A 340 23.07 7.45 16.05
C SER A 340 23.55 6.67 14.82
N PHE A 341 23.38 7.23 13.61
CA PHE A 341 23.94 6.66 12.39
C PHE A 341 25.47 6.63 12.42
N ASN A 342 26.14 7.72 12.79
CA ASN A 342 27.61 7.76 12.87
C ASN A 342 28.15 6.72 13.85
N LYS A 343 27.52 6.59 15.03
CA LYS A 343 27.89 5.59 16.04
C LYS A 343 27.76 4.17 15.48
N LEU A 344 26.60 3.80 14.93
CA LEU A 344 26.37 2.51 14.28
C LEU A 344 27.44 2.24 13.20
N MET A 345 27.72 3.24 12.35
CA MET A 345 28.70 3.11 11.28
C MET A 345 30.15 2.98 11.76
N SER A 346 30.46 3.51 12.96
CA SER A 346 31.77 3.33 13.59
C SER A 346 31.95 1.94 14.20
N GLU A 347 30.88 1.38 14.77
CA GLU A 347 30.87 0.02 15.34
C GLU A 347 30.99 -1.04 14.23
N LEU A 348 30.24 -0.88 13.13
CA LEU A 348 30.24 -1.76 11.96
C LEU A 348 31.51 -1.73 11.10
N ASN A 349 32.43 -0.76 11.30
CA ASN A 349 33.66 -0.64 10.51
C ASN A 349 34.92 -0.58 11.39
N LYS A 350 34.88 -1.19 12.57
CA LYS A 350 36.02 -1.20 13.50
C LYS A 350 37.19 -2.03 12.97
N ALA A 351 38.41 -1.60 13.29
CA ALA A 351 39.62 -2.29 12.87
C ALA A 351 39.70 -3.69 13.52
N GLY A 352 40.10 -4.70 12.73
CA GLY A 352 40.21 -6.09 13.18
C GLY A 352 38.90 -6.90 13.14
N ALA A 353 37.80 -6.33 12.64
CA ALA A 353 36.59 -7.11 12.38
C ALA A 353 36.87 -8.27 11.39
N PRO A 354 36.34 -9.49 11.61
CA PRO A 354 36.55 -10.67 10.76
C PRO A 354 35.74 -10.64 9.44
N TYR A 355 35.05 -9.54 9.16
CA TYR A 355 34.29 -9.30 7.94
C TYR A 355 34.80 -8.06 7.20
N THR A 356 34.64 -8.04 5.88
CA THR A 356 34.75 -6.81 5.07
C THR A 356 33.36 -6.23 4.91
N LEU A 357 33.09 -5.11 5.56
CA LEU A 357 32.07 -4.16 5.12
C LEU A 357 32.77 -3.03 4.34
N SER A 358 32.18 -2.59 3.23
CA SER A 358 32.69 -1.47 2.43
C SER A 358 31.52 -0.71 1.83
N LEU A 359 31.49 0.61 2.05
CA LEU A 359 30.36 1.47 1.69
C LEU A 359 30.82 2.62 0.80
N ALA A 360 30.11 2.79 -0.31
CA ALA A 360 30.30 3.86 -1.26
C ALA A 360 29.18 4.89 -1.11
N ASN A 361 29.17 5.61 0.01
CA ASN A 361 28.24 6.71 0.28
C ASN A 361 28.92 8.04 -0.08
N ARG A 362 28.43 8.74 -1.10
CA ARG A 362 28.95 10.06 -1.49
C ARG A 362 27.86 10.89 -2.16
N LEU A 363 27.91 12.19 -1.94
CA LEU A 363 27.12 13.17 -2.68
C LEU A 363 28.02 13.83 -3.72
N TYR A 364 27.53 13.99 -4.95
CA TYR A 364 28.22 14.74 -5.99
C TYR A 364 27.37 15.93 -6.39
N GLY A 365 27.99 17.12 -6.48
CA GLY A 365 27.31 18.36 -6.87
C GLY A 365 27.86 18.94 -8.17
N GLU A 366 27.04 19.65 -8.93
CA GLU A 366 27.50 20.44 -10.06
C GLU A 366 28.44 21.56 -9.58
N GLN A 367 29.63 21.65 -10.16
CA GLN A 367 30.71 22.55 -9.75
C GLN A 367 30.36 24.04 -9.78
N SER A 368 29.35 24.45 -10.55
CA SER A 368 28.87 25.84 -10.55
C SER A 368 28.08 26.27 -9.31
N TYR A 369 27.72 25.35 -8.39
CA TYR A 369 26.99 25.66 -7.16
C TYR A 369 27.92 25.89 -5.97
N GLN A 370 27.61 26.90 -5.16
CA GLN A 370 28.21 27.07 -3.84
C GLN A 370 27.43 26.25 -2.80
N PHE A 371 28.12 25.44 -2.01
CA PHE A 371 27.54 24.65 -0.94
C PHE A 371 27.86 25.26 0.43
N VAL A 372 26.89 25.21 1.35
CA VAL A 372 27.00 25.82 2.68
C VAL A 372 27.99 25.04 3.54
N GLU A 373 28.95 25.74 4.17
CA GLU A 373 30.02 25.12 4.96
C GLU A 373 29.49 24.23 6.09
N LYS A 374 28.42 24.65 6.77
CA LYS A 374 27.75 23.85 7.80
C LYS A 374 27.31 22.48 7.27
N PHE A 375 26.68 22.43 6.09
CA PHE A 375 26.24 21.19 5.45
C PHE A 375 27.43 20.29 5.04
N LEU A 376 28.49 20.88 4.49
CA LEU A 376 29.73 20.15 4.16
C LEU A 376 30.39 19.53 5.41
N ASN A 377 30.41 20.28 6.51
CA ASN A 377 30.94 19.81 7.78
C ASN A 377 30.06 18.72 8.42
N GLU A 378 28.73 18.87 8.43
CA GLU A 378 27.80 17.87 8.99
C GLU A 378 27.81 16.56 8.18
N THR A 379 27.77 16.61 6.84
CA THR A 379 27.85 15.41 5.98
C THR A 379 29.17 14.67 6.13
N LYS A 380 30.30 15.39 6.18
CA LYS A 380 31.62 14.81 6.47
C LYS A 380 31.69 14.19 7.87
N THR A 381 31.17 14.88 8.88
CA THR A 381 31.30 14.48 10.29
C THR A 381 30.41 13.30 10.65
N HIS A 382 29.13 13.31 10.26
CA HIS A 382 28.13 12.31 10.66
C HIS A 382 28.03 11.13 9.70
N TYR A 383 28.23 11.36 8.39
CA TYR A 383 28.01 10.35 7.35
C TYR A 383 29.29 9.85 6.68
N LYS A 384 30.44 10.51 6.90
CA LYS A 384 31.72 10.26 6.20
C LYS A 384 31.58 10.34 4.67
N ALA A 385 30.55 11.04 4.20
CA ALA A 385 30.12 11.14 2.81
C ALA A 385 30.37 12.58 2.31
N GLU A 386 31.65 12.94 2.17
CA GLU A 386 32.05 14.26 1.66
C GLU A 386 31.41 14.56 0.30
N LEU A 387 30.92 15.79 0.12
CA LEU A 387 30.45 16.26 -1.18
C LEU A 387 31.65 16.51 -2.11
N GLU A 388 31.61 15.94 -3.31
CA GLU A 388 32.59 16.19 -4.37
C GLU A 388 31.94 16.94 -5.55
N THR A 389 32.53 18.04 -5.99
CA THR A 389 32.03 18.81 -7.14
C THR A 389 32.55 18.25 -8.46
N LEU A 390 31.67 18.16 -9.47
CA LEU A 390 31.94 17.65 -10.81
C LEU A 390 31.33 18.56 -11.89
N ASP A 391 31.81 18.45 -13.13
CA ASP A 391 31.27 19.17 -14.29
C ASP A 391 30.21 18.31 -14.98
N PHE A 392 28.95 18.44 -14.55
CA PHE A 392 27.81 17.81 -15.23
C PHE A 392 27.41 18.64 -16.46
N LYS A 393 27.39 19.97 -16.34
CA LYS A 393 26.97 20.88 -17.43
C LYS A 393 27.75 20.70 -18.73
N SER A 394 29.07 20.57 -18.67
CA SER A 394 29.95 20.51 -19.84
C SER A 394 30.49 19.11 -20.12
N ASN A 395 30.50 18.23 -19.11
CA ASN A 395 31.19 16.94 -19.19
C ASN A 395 30.48 15.80 -18.42
N ALA A 396 29.14 15.78 -18.47
CA ALA A 396 28.25 14.81 -17.83
C ALA A 396 28.76 13.35 -17.88
N GLU A 397 29.18 12.89 -19.05
CA GLU A 397 29.59 11.49 -19.25
C GLU A 397 30.94 11.16 -18.58
N ALA A 398 31.93 12.08 -18.64
CA ALA A 398 33.17 11.90 -17.88
C ALA A 398 32.91 11.93 -16.36
N SER A 399 31.98 12.78 -15.92
CA SER A 399 31.53 12.84 -14.53
C SER A 399 30.83 11.54 -14.10
N ARG A 400 29.95 10.96 -14.94
CA ARG A 400 29.33 9.64 -14.72
C ARG A 400 30.38 8.53 -14.59
N VAL A 401 31.34 8.46 -15.52
CA VAL A 401 32.43 7.48 -15.50
C VAL A 401 33.28 7.64 -14.25
N LYS A 402 33.60 8.87 -13.83
CA LYS A 402 34.35 9.14 -12.60
C LYS A 402 33.61 8.66 -11.35
N ILE A 403 32.30 8.88 -11.27
CA ILE A 403 31.45 8.36 -10.18
C ILE A 403 31.47 6.82 -10.16
N ASN A 404 31.26 6.18 -11.30
CA ASN A 404 31.27 4.72 -11.41
C ASN A 404 32.62 4.10 -11.02
N ASN A 405 33.73 4.67 -11.49
CA ASN A 405 35.08 4.23 -11.13
C ASN A 405 35.36 4.39 -9.62
N TRP A 406 34.81 5.43 -8.99
CA TRP A 406 34.91 5.61 -7.54
C TRP A 406 34.12 4.53 -6.78
N VAL A 407 32.86 4.26 -7.17
CA VAL A 407 32.04 3.19 -6.56
C VAL A 407 32.70 1.82 -6.73
N GLU A 408 33.22 1.54 -7.92
CA GLU A 408 33.95 0.30 -8.21
C GLU A 408 35.15 0.14 -7.26
N LYS A 409 35.95 1.21 -7.07
CA LYS A 409 37.07 1.20 -6.14
C LYS A 409 36.64 1.00 -4.68
N GLN A 410 35.60 1.69 -4.21
CA GLN A 410 35.10 1.55 -2.82
C GLN A 410 34.51 0.16 -2.56
N THR A 411 33.89 -0.46 -3.56
CA THR A 411 33.23 -1.78 -3.45
C THR A 411 34.18 -2.95 -3.78
N LYS A 412 35.50 -2.74 -3.78
CA LYS A 412 36.53 -3.75 -4.12
C LYS A 412 36.26 -4.44 -5.46
N GLU A 413 35.93 -3.62 -6.46
CA GLU A 413 35.61 -4.00 -7.84
C GLU A 413 34.38 -4.88 -8.01
N LYS A 414 33.45 -4.88 -7.05
CA LYS A 414 32.25 -5.73 -7.08
C LYS A 414 31.02 -5.08 -7.68
N ILE A 415 30.82 -3.77 -7.48
CA ILE A 415 29.72 -3.03 -8.10
C ILE A 415 30.31 -2.12 -9.18
N LYS A 416 30.01 -2.43 -10.44
CA LYS A 416 30.50 -1.69 -11.61
C LYS A 416 29.33 -1.06 -12.35
N ASN A 417 29.54 0.12 -12.95
CA ASN A 417 28.53 0.83 -13.75
C ASN A 417 27.21 1.13 -13.01
N LEU A 418 27.27 1.53 -11.73
CA LEU A 418 26.10 1.91 -10.91
C LEU A 418 25.17 2.90 -11.63
N LEU A 419 25.74 3.93 -12.26
CA LEU A 419 25.01 4.89 -13.08
C LEU A 419 25.07 4.46 -14.55
N ALA A 420 23.93 4.10 -15.13
CA ALA A 420 23.81 3.77 -16.55
C ALA A 420 24.07 5.00 -17.46
N GLU A 421 24.39 4.75 -18.73
CA GLU A 421 24.61 5.82 -19.73
C GLU A 421 23.39 6.74 -19.85
N GLY A 422 23.62 8.05 -19.91
CA GLY A 422 22.55 9.06 -19.94
C GLY A 422 21.79 9.28 -18.62
N VAL A 423 22.19 8.64 -17.50
CA VAL A 423 21.61 8.94 -16.17
C VAL A 423 22.10 10.28 -15.61
N VAL A 424 23.32 10.69 -15.96
CA VAL A 424 23.87 12.02 -15.69
C VAL A 424 23.90 12.78 -17.01
N ASP A 425 23.35 13.99 -17.00
CA ASP A 425 23.23 14.89 -18.16
C ASP A 425 23.64 16.33 -17.79
N ASN A 426 23.49 17.26 -18.73
CA ASN A 426 23.84 18.68 -18.51
C ASN A 426 22.80 19.47 -17.69
N LEU A 427 21.67 18.85 -17.32
CA LEU A 427 20.65 19.42 -16.42
C LEU A 427 20.81 18.92 -14.98
N THR A 428 21.58 17.85 -14.79
CA THR A 428 21.86 17.24 -13.50
C THR A 428 22.58 18.23 -12.57
N LYS A 429 22.06 18.40 -11.36
CA LYS A 429 22.59 19.35 -10.36
C LYS A 429 23.24 18.65 -9.17
N LEU A 430 22.72 17.47 -8.82
CA LEU A 430 23.10 16.72 -7.64
C LEU A 430 22.93 15.22 -7.93
N VAL A 431 23.89 14.40 -7.51
CA VAL A 431 23.83 12.93 -7.63
C VAL A 431 24.19 12.32 -6.28
N LEU A 432 23.21 11.70 -5.61
CA LEU A 432 23.45 10.91 -4.40
C LEU A 432 23.80 9.48 -4.80
N VAL A 433 24.92 8.98 -4.27
CA VAL A 433 25.43 7.64 -4.51
C VAL A 433 25.44 6.85 -3.22
N ASN A 434 24.84 5.67 -3.27
CA ASN A 434 24.85 4.65 -2.21
C ASN A 434 25.12 3.29 -2.85
N ALA A 435 26.16 2.60 -2.37
CA ALA A 435 26.38 1.20 -2.68
C ALA A 435 27.07 0.51 -1.49
N ILE A 436 26.77 -0.76 -1.26
CA ILE A 436 27.27 -1.56 -0.15
C ILE A 436 27.87 -2.87 -0.67
N TYR A 437 29.06 -3.21 -0.16
CA TYR A 437 29.68 -4.51 -0.36
C TYR A 437 29.97 -5.13 1.01
N LEU A 438 29.43 -6.33 1.24
CA LEU A 438 29.65 -7.11 2.45
C LEU A 438 30.27 -8.47 2.06
N LYS A 439 31.33 -8.87 2.75
CA LYS A 439 31.89 -10.21 2.71
C LYS A 439 32.21 -10.67 4.13
N CYS A 440 31.47 -11.66 4.59
CA CYS A 440 31.66 -12.33 5.88
C CYS A 440 32.00 -13.81 5.66
N ASN A 441 32.71 -14.42 6.62
CA ASN A 441 32.75 -15.86 6.77
C ASN A 441 31.63 -16.28 7.74
N TRP A 442 30.99 -17.43 7.52
CA TRP A 442 30.11 -18.04 8.51
C TRP A 442 30.91 -18.51 9.72
N GLU A 443 30.41 -18.30 10.95
CA GLU A 443 31.05 -18.84 12.15
C GLU A 443 31.04 -20.37 12.12
N THR A 444 29.87 -20.95 11.81
CA THR A 444 29.74 -22.36 11.48
C THR A 444 29.73 -22.53 9.97
N GLN A 445 30.84 -22.96 9.39
CA GLN A 445 30.98 -23.16 7.95
C GLN A 445 30.24 -24.42 7.47
N PHE A 446 29.77 -24.39 6.22
CA PHE A 446 29.16 -25.54 5.55
C PHE A 446 30.25 -26.47 4.98
N GLU A 447 30.15 -27.76 5.26
CA GLU A 447 31.09 -28.76 4.72
C GLU A 447 30.89 -28.95 3.20
N GLN A 448 31.95 -28.79 2.41
CA GLN A 448 31.84 -28.75 0.94
C GLN A 448 31.28 -30.05 0.35
N TYR A 449 31.67 -31.22 0.88
CA TYR A 449 31.19 -32.53 0.46
C TYR A 449 29.75 -32.84 0.92
N SER A 450 29.21 -32.05 1.85
CA SER A 450 27.82 -32.14 2.32
C SER A 450 26.85 -31.31 1.44
N THR A 451 27.35 -30.66 0.38
CA THR A 451 26.51 -30.00 -0.62
C THR A 451 25.84 -31.05 -1.50
N MET A 452 24.51 -31.12 -1.48
CA MET A 452 23.73 -32.11 -2.25
C MET A 452 22.54 -31.47 -2.95
N GLU A 453 22.11 -32.07 -4.05
CA GLU A 453 20.88 -31.68 -4.75
C GLU A 453 19.68 -32.01 -3.86
N HIS A 454 18.89 -30.99 -3.53
CA HIS A 454 17.73 -31.11 -2.67
C HIS A 454 16.55 -30.32 -3.24
N PRO A 455 15.31 -30.76 -3.04
CA PRO A 455 14.13 -29.96 -3.33
C PRO A 455 14.16 -28.58 -2.63
N PHE A 456 14.26 -27.50 -3.40
CA PHE A 456 13.95 -26.13 -3.00
C PHE A 456 12.50 -25.83 -3.33
N LYS A 457 11.67 -25.63 -2.29
CA LYS A 457 10.26 -25.30 -2.45
C LYS A 457 10.14 -23.80 -2.75
N MET A 458 9.81 -23.46 -3.99
CA MET A 458 9.48 -22.09 -4.38
C MET A 458 8.06 -21.70 -3.94
N ASN A 459 7.17 -22.69 -3.87
CA ASN A 459 5.89 -22.63 -3.18
C ASN A 459 5.50 -24.06 -2.75
N LYS A 460 4.27 -24.29 -2.27
CA LYS A 460 3.83 -25.63 -1.83
C LYS A 460 3.87 -26.71 -2.93
N ARG A 461 3.82 -26.32 -4.20
CA ARG A 461 3.72 -27.22 -5.36
C ARG A 461 4.96 -27.19 -6.24
N GLU A 462 5.49 -26.00 -6.52
CA GLU A 462 6.70 -25.84 -7.30
C GLU A 462 7.93 -26.08 -6.42
N THR A 463 8.60 -27.18 -6.70
CA THR A 463 9.83 -27.57 -6.03
C THR A 463 10.89 -27.84 -7.09
N LYS A 464 11.96 -27.04 -7.11
CA LYS A 464 13.07 -27.24 -8.04
C LYS A 464 14.22 -27.93 -7.31
N PRO A 465 14.90 -28.92 -7.94
CA PRO A 465 16.13 -29.43 -7.39
C PRO A 465 17.19 -28.32 -7.45
N VAL A 466 17.81 -28.02 -6.31
CA VAL A 466 18.87 -27.02 -6.16
C VAL A 466 19.97 -27.61 -5.29
N LEU A 467 21.23 -27.30 -5.60
CA LEU A 467 22.36 -27.68 -4.74
C LEU A 467 22.29 -26.91 -3.42
N MET A 468 21.86 -27.61 -2.37
CA MET A 468 21.85 -27.12 -0.99
C MET A 468 23.17 -27.41 -0.33
N MET A 469 23.76 -26.39 0.27
CA MET A 469 24.79 -26.55 1.29
C MET A 469 24.08 -27.01 2.56
N ASN A 470 24.49 -28.15 3.13
CA ASN A 470 23.88 -28.71 4.33
C ASN A 470 24.83 -28.64 5.52
N GLN A 471 24.30 -28.24 6.69
CA GLN A 471 25.06 -28.19 7.94
C GLN A 471 24.16 -28.55 9.12
N LYS A 472 24.70 -29.23 10.15
CA LYS A 472 23.96 -29.55 11.38
C LYS A 472 24.74 -29.06 12.61
N ALA A 473 24.24 -28.03 13.26
CA ALA A 473 24.88 -27.40 14.42
C ALA A 473 23.84 -26.73 15.34
N LYS A 474 24.30 -26.09 16.42
CA LYS A 474 23.43 -25.23 17.24
C LYS A 474 23.37 -23.85 16.62
N PHE A 475 22.15 -23.36 16.36
CA PHE A 475 21.89 -22.01 15.90
C PHE A 475 20.75 -21.41 16.73
N PRO A 476 20.72 -20.08 16.99
CA PRO A 476 19.55 -19.44 17.58
C PRO A 476 18.34 -19.54 16.63
N LEU A 477 17.23 -20.07 17.13
CA LEU A 477 15.97 -20.20 16.40
C LEU A 477 14.84 -19.60 17.23
N ALA A 478 13.99 -18.79 16.61
CA ALA A 478 12.65 -18.49 17.11
C ALA A 478 11.59 -19.13 16.21
N LEU A 479 10.54 -19.67 16.84
CA LEU A 479 9.30 -20.02 16.16
C LEU A 479 8.30 -18.89 16.40
N ILE A 480 7.68 -18.41 15.32
CA ILE A 480 6.64 -17.37 15.31
C ILE A 480 5.32 -18.03 14.91
N PRO A 481 4.51 -18.54 15.86
CA PRO A 481 3.37 -19.38 15.56
C PRO A 481 2.27 -18.65 14.80
N GLU A 482 2.04 -17.35 15.08
CA GLU A 482 1.00 -16.57 14.40
C GLU A 482 1.28 -16.38 12.89
N MET A 483 2.56 -16.32 12.53
CA MET A 483 3.00 -16.25 11.14
C MET A 483 3.19 -17.63 10.51
N GLN A 484 3.32 -18.68 11.32
CA GLN A 484 3.99 -19.92 10.95
C GLN A 484 5.35 -19.64 10.31
N CYS A 485 6.22 -18.88 10.99
CA CYS A 485 7.57 -18.60 10.51
C CYS A 485 8.62 -19.08 11.53
N ASN A 486 9.61 -19.82 11.06
CA ASN A 486 10.87 -20.01 11.76
C ASN A 486 11.77 -18.82 11.43
N ILE A 487 12.45 -18.25 12.42
CA ILE A 487 13.53 -17.30 12.21
C ILE A 487 14.79 -17.96 12.72
N LEU A 488 15.66 -18.32 11.78
CA LEU A 488 16.98 -18.87 12.05
C LEU A 488 18.00 -17.74 12.00
N GLU A 489 18.76 -17.58 13.07
CA GLU A 489 19.95 -16.73 13.07
C GLU A 489 21.17 -17.56 12.71
N MET A 490 21.94 -17.10 11.74
CA MET A 490 23.21 -17.68 11.34
C MET A 490 24.32 -16.65 11.58
N PRO A 491 25.04 -16.73 12.73
CA PRO A 491 26.15 -15.83 13.00
C PRO A 491 27.28 -15.96 11.98
N TYR A 492 27.82 -14.82 11.60
CA TYR A 492 29.12 -14.74 10.95
C TYR A 492 30.24 -14.82 12.00
N GLU A 493 31.44 -15.13 11.54
CA GLU A 493 32.66 -15.12 12.36
C GLU A 493 32.72 -13.81 13.18
N GLY A 494 33.01 -13.91 14.49
CA GLY A 494 32.98 -12.78 15.42
C GLY A 494 31.62 -12.41 16.04
N GLN A 495 30.51 -13.03 15.61
CA GLN A 495 29.16 -12.90 16.20
C GLN A 495 28.52 -11.49 16.21
N GLU A 496 29.14 -10.50 15.58
CA GLU A 496 28.63 -9.11 15.50
C GLU A 496 27.60 -8.91 14.40
N LEU A 497 27.64 -9.76 13.38
CA LEU A 497 26.73 -9.78 12.26
C LEU A 497 26.17 -11.20 12.13
N SER A 498 24.90 -11.30 11.79
CA SER A 498 24.22 -12.56 11.50
C SER A 498 23.38 -12.43 10.24
N MET A 499 23.25 -13.51 9.47
CA MET A 499 22.13 -13.62 8.52
C MET A 499 20.90 -14.11 9.27
N LEU A 500 19.80 -13.38 9.16
CA LEU A 500 18.50 -13.83 9.66
C LEU A 500 17.71 -14.43 8.49
N ILE A 501 17.37 -15.71 8.61
CA ILE A 501 16.58 -16.45 7.62
C ILE A 501 15.18 -16.64 8.18
N MET A 502 14.24 -15.85 7.67
CA MET A 502 12.82 -15.94 7.99
C MET A 502 12.19 -16.96 7.04
N LEU A 503 12.06 -18.20 7.48
CA LEU A 503 11.57 -19.33 6.72
C LEU A 503 10.16 -19.72 7.20
N PRO A 504 9.12 -19.62 6.36
CA PRO A 504 7.81 -20.18 6.68
C PRO A 504 7.92 -21.66 7.11
N VAL A 505 7.36 -22.00 8.27
CA VAL A 505 7.37 -23.33 8.91
C VAL A 505 6.71 -24.33 7.98
N GLU A 506 5.55 -23.92 7.44
CA GLU A 506 4.88 -24.59 6.34
C GLU A 506 4.64 -23.56 5.23
N ILE A 507 4.81 -23.99 3.99
CA ILE A 507 4.29 -23.25 2.85
C ILE A 507 2.86 -23.74 2.67
N GLU A 508 1.92 -23.02 3.29
CA GLU A 508 0.53 -23.44 3.41
C GLU A 508 -0.22 -23.40 2.07
N ASP A 509 0.22 -22.62 1.08
CA ASP A 509 -0.49 -22.40 -0.19
C ASP A 509 0.44 -22.27 -1.42
N ASP A 510 -0.13 -21.95 -2.59
CA ASP A 510 0.58 -21.84 -3.89
C ASP A 510 1.52 -20.63 -3.99
N THR A 511 1.59 -19.80 -2.96
CA THR A 511 2.50 -18.67 -2.81
C THR A 511 3.83 -19.11 -2.23
N THR A 512 4.83 -18.23 -2.18
CA THR A 512 6.15 -18.51 -1.57
C THR A 512 6.08 -18.78 -0.05
N GLY A 513 4.91 -18.61 0.57
CA GLY A 513 4.76 -18.45 2.03
C GLY A 513 5.25 -17.08 2.53
N LEU A 514 5.96 -16.32 1.70
CA LEU A 514 6.47 -15.00 2.05
C LEU A 514 5.40 -13.91 1.92
N GLU A 515 4.35 -14.06 1.11
CA GLU A 515 3.31 -13.02 0.97
C GLU A 515 2.66 -12.67 2.32
N LYS A 516 2.37 -13.68 3.15
CA LYS A 516 1.92 -13.49 4.54
C LYS A 516 3.00 -12.83 5.39
N LEU A 517 4.26 -13.21 5.24
CA LEU A 517 5.40 -12.59 5.94
C LEU A 517 5.53 -11.11 5.53
N GLU A 518 5.82 -10.82 4.27
CA GLU A 518 6.00 -9.49 3.64
C GLU A 518 4.87 -8.51 4.00
N LYS A 519 3.61 -8.94 3.93
CA LYS A 519 2.43 -8.13 4.30
C LYS A 519 2.38 -7.73 5.78
N HIS A 520 3.03 -8.49 6.65
CA HIS A 520 3.09 -8.24 8.11
C HIS A 520 4.50 -7.88 8.61
N LEU A 521 5.53 -7.95 7.75
CA LEU A 521 6.94 -7.68 8.02
C LEU A 521 7.16 -6.18 8.13
N THR A 522 6.64 -5.64 9.21
CA THR A 522 6.87 -4.29 9.70
C THR A 522 8.14 -4.26 10.55
N TYR A 523 8.72 -3.08 10.74
CA TYR A 523 9.86 -2.92 11.65
C TYR A 523 9.54 -3.42 13.06
N GLU A 524 8.32 -3.14 13.53
CA GLU A 524 7.81 -3.56 14.83
C GLU A 524 7.76 -5.09 14.94
N LYS A 525 7.25 -5.78 13.91
CA LYS A 525 7.20 -7.24 13.89
C LYS A 525 8.57 -7.88 13.76
N PHE A 526 9.45 -7.33 12.91
CA PHE A 526 10.84 -7.79 12.84
C PHE A 526 11.52 -7.72 14.22
N VAL A 527 11.48 -6.57 14.89
CA VAL A 527 12.07 -6.38 16.22
C VAL A 527 11.39 -7.24 17.30
N GLU A 528 10.06 -7.45 17.24
CA GLU A 528 9.35 -8.34 18.17
C GLU A 528 9.76 -9.82 18.01
N TRP A 529 10.00 -10.25 16.77
CA TRP A 529 10.30 -11.64 16.46
C TRP A 529 11.78 -11.99 16.65
N THR A 530 12.71 -11.04 16.47
CA THR A 530 14.16 -11.26 16.62
C THR A 530 14.73 -10.87 17.99
N GLN A 531 13.91 -10.75 19.04
CA GLN A 531 14.42 -10.43 20.38
C GLN A 531 15.30 -11.57 20.94
N PRO A 532 16.43 -11.27 21.62
CA PRO A 532 17.33 -12.30 22.17
C PRO A 532 16.67 -13.30 23.13
N ASN A 533 15.56 -12.93 23.76
CA ASN A 533 14.78 -13.81 24.65
C ASN A 533 13.87 -14.82 23.91
N ARG A 534 13.60 -14.61 22.61
CA ARG A 534 12.86 -15.55 21.74
C ARG A 534 13.80 -16.44 20.92
N MET A 535 14.99 -15.96 20.58
CA MET A 535 16.01 -16.68 19.82
C MET A 535 16.77 -17.67 20.71
N ASN A 536 16.37 -18.95 20.69
CA ASN A 536 16.94 -19.97 21.56
C ASN A 536 17.96 -20.85 20.80
N PRO A 537 19.19 -21.06 21.30
CA PRO A 537 20.18 -21.92 20.65
C PRO A 537 19.75 -23.41 20.64
N VAL A 538 19.35 -23.91 19.47
CA VAL A 538 18.86 -25.29 19.28
C VAL A 538 19.63 -26.01 18.19
N MET A 539 19.77 -27.34 18.33
CA MET A 539 20.36 -28.18 17.29
C MET A 539 19.42 -28.25 16.07
N VAL A 540 19.84 -27.66 14.95
CA VAL A 540 19.07 -27.65 13.70
C VAL A 540 19.92 -28.15 12.54
N GLN A 541 19.25 -28.70 11.54
CA GLN A 541 19.84 -29.02 10.25
C GLN A 541 19.43 -27.93 9.27
N VAL A 542 20.41 -27.18 8.78
CA VAL A 542 20.24 -26.07 7.85
C VAL A 542 20.60 -26.54 6.44
N SER A 543 19.72 -26.26 5.49
CA SER A 543 19.91 -26.54 4.05
C SER A 543 19.69 -25.24 3.29
N LEU A 544 20.76 -24.65 2.76
CA LEU A 544 20.74 -23.33 2.13
C LEU A 544 21.19 -23.42 0.66
N PRO A 545 20.43 -22.86 -0.31
CA PRO A 545 20.88 -22.86 -1.70
C PRO A 545 22.04 -21.88 -1.86
N ARG A 546 22.90 -22.12 -2.85
CA ARG A 546 23.80 -21.05 -3.33
C ARG A 546 22.97 -20.08 -4.17
N PHE A 547 22.82 -18.85 -3.70
CA PHE A 547 22.01 -17.81 -4.36
C PHE A 547 22.85 -16.59 -4.77
N LYS A 548 22.21 -15.74 -5.59
CA LYS A 548 22.76 -14.51 -6.17
C LYS A 548 21.53 -13.61 -6.52
N LEU A 549 21.44 -12.34 -6.06
CA LEU A 549 20.35 -11.36 -6.39
C LEU A 549 20.76 -9.94 -6.97
N GLU A 550 20.44 -9.60 -8.24
CA GLU A 550 20.73 -8.29 -8.92
C GLU A 550 19.49 -7.48 -9.28
N GLU A 551 19.41 -6.25 -8.78
CA GLU A 551 18.27 -5.34 -8.90
C GLU A 551 18.73 -3.87 -8.94
N THR A 552 18.34 -3.14 -9.99
CA THR A 552 18.48 -1.67 -10.03
C THR A 552 17.10 -1.04 -9.91
N TYR A 553 16.96 -0.14 -8.95
CA TYR A 553 15.76 0.61 -8.65
C TYR A 553 15.98 2.09 -9.00
N ASP A 554 15.04 2.66 -9.75
CA ASP A 554 14.86 4.11 -9.75
C ASP A 554 14.15 4.47 -8.45
N MET A 555 14.85 5.21 -7.60
CA MET A 555 14.37 5.56 -6.26
C MET A 555 13.50 6.83 -6.29
N GLU A 556 13.44 7.56 -7.41
CA GLU A 556 12.66 8.80 -7.51
C GLU A 556 11.16 8.53 -7.30
N GLU A 557 10.54 7.69 -8.15
CA GLU A 557 9.12 7.34 -8.00
C GLU A 557 8.82 6.67 -6.65
N LEU A 558 9.74 5.83 -6.16
CA LEU A 558 9.59 5.14 -4.88
C LEU A 558 9.58 6.14 -3.72
N LEU A 559 10.56 7.05 -3.64
CA LEU A 559 10.65 8.04 -2.56
C LEU A 559 9.52 9.07 -2.64
N ILE A 560 9.06 9.44 -3.84
CA ILE A 560 7.84 10.24 -4.04
C ILE A 560 6.63 9.51 -3.46
N SER A 561 6.47 8.21 -3.76
CA SER A 561 5.37 7.38 -3.21
C SER A 561 5.43 7.21 -1.69
N MET A 562 6.64 7.24 -1.11
CA MET A 562 6.89 7.22 0.33
C MET A 562 6.75 8.61 1.00
N GLY A 563 6.37 9.64 0.24
CA GLY A 563 6.02 10.97 0.74
C GLY A 563 7.10 12.05 0.60
N MET A 564 8.26 11.77 0.00
CA MET A 564 9.31 12.79 -0.25
C MET A 564 9.00 13.70 -1.46
N ILE A 565 7.72 13.99 -1.70
CA ILE A 565 7.21 14.64 -2.93
C ILE A 565 7.86 16.00 -3.17
N ASP A 566 7.98 16.83 -2.12
CA ASP A 566 8.45 18.21 -2.27
C ASP A 566 9.96 18.30 -2.58
N ALA A 567 10.75 17.26 -2.29
CA ALA A 567 12.19 17.23 -2.53
C ALA A 567 12.57 17.09 -4.03
N PHE A 568 11.64 16.57 -4.84
CA PHE A 568 11.74 16.45 -6.29
C PHE A 568 10.93 17.54 -7.04
N ASN A 569 10.24 18.42 -6.31
CA ASN A 569 9.40 19.46 -6.90
C ASN A 569 10.16 20.80 -6.97
N PRO A 570 10.54 21.29 -8.18
CA PRO A 570 11.35 22.50 -8.32
C PRO A 570 10.67 23.81 -7.90
N VAL A 571 9.39 23.77 -7.50
CA VAL A 571 8.63 24.92 -6.96
C VAL A 571 8.50 24.87 -5.44
N LYS A 572 8.71 23.69 -4.83
CA LYS A 572 8.51 23.47 -3.38
C LYS A 572 9.75 22.98 -2.64
N CYS A 573 10.79 22.52 -3.35
CA CYS A 573 12.02 22.06 -2.73
C CYS A 573 12.73 23.21 -2.02
N ASP A 574 12.99 23.05 -0.72
CA ASP A 574 13.85 23.95 0.05
C ASP A 574 15.15 23.22 0.41
N PHE A 575 16.21 23.54 -0.33
CA PHE A 575 17.57 23.10 -0.04
C PHE A 575 18.47 24.28 0.38
N SER A 576 17.90 25.36 0.93
CA SER A 576 18.64 26.55 1.40
C SER A 576 19.75 26.22 2.41
N CYS A 577 19.54 25.17 3.24
CA CYS A 577 20.54 24.63 4.16
C CYS A 577 21.75 23.96 3.47
N MET A 578 21.61 23.52 2.21
CA MET A 578 22.66 22.88 1.40
C MET A 578 23.36 23.87 0.47
N SER A 579 22.60 24.76 -0.17
CA SER A 579 23.09 25.81 -1.08
C SER A 579 22.18 27.03 -1.01
N PRO A 580 22.70 28.27 -1.07
CA PRO A 580 21.87 29.47 -1.17
C PRO A 580 21.14 29.60 -2.53
N SER A 581 21.37 28.69 -3.49
CA SER A 581 20.70 28.70 -4.79
C SER A 581 19.29 28.09 -4.70
N SER A 582 18.27 28.90 -5.03
CA SER A 582 16.85 28.51 -4.93
C SER A 582 16.37 27.53 -6.00
N ASP A 583 17.25 27.09 -6.90
CA ASP A 583 16.95 26.19 -8.03
C ASP A 583 17.56 24.79 -7.84
N LEU A 584 18.23 24.53 -6.72
CA LEU A 584 18.74 23.19 -6.38
C LEU A 584 17.55 22.26 -6.13
N VAL A 585 17.54 21.10 -6.79
CA VAL A 585 16.48 20.08 -6.73
C VAL A 585 17.10 18.70 -6.92
N LEU A 586 16.52 17.66 -6.31
CA LEU A 586 16.90 16.28 -6.62
C LEU A 586 16.36 15.92 -8.00
N SER A 587 17.25 15.74 -8.98
CA SER A 587 16.88 15.47 -10.37
C SER A 587 16.85 13.99 -10.75
N LYS A 588 17.46 13.12 -9.93
CA LYS A 588 17.43 11.65 -10.08
C LYS A 588 18.04 10.95 -8.86
N ILE A 589 17.54 9.77 -8.47
CA ILE A 589 18.19 8.88 -7.48
C ILE A 589 18.11 7.44 -7.97
N THR A 590 19.24 6.74 -8.04
CA THR A 590 19.31 5.35 -8.52
C THR A 590 20.06 4.48 -7.51
N SER A 591 19.55 3.29 -7.23
CA SER A 591 20.16 2.31 -6.33
C SER A 591 20.32 0.96 -7.05
N THR A 592 21.50 0.34 -6.97
CA THR A 592 21.75 -1.00 -7.52
C THR A 592 22.24 -1.96 -6.45
N VAL A 593 21.45 -3.00 -6.20
CA VAL A 593 21.84 -4.27 -5.59
C VAL A 593 22.37 -5.17 -6.71
N GLN A 594 23.46 -5.93 -6.53
CA GLN A 594 24.10 -6.61 -7.68
C GLN A 594 24.55 -8.05 -7.47
N GLU A 595 23.75 -9.01 -7.95
CA GLU A 595 24.04 -10.43 -8.10
C GLU A 595 23.08 -11.25 -9.08
N GLN A 596 23.19 -11.26 -10.43
CA GLN A 596 22.56 -12.22 -11.41
C GLN A 596 21.06 -12.70 -11.30
N ARG A 597 20.23 -12.42 -12.34
CA ARG A 597 18.72 -12.38 -12.28
C ARG A 597 17.97 -13.09 -13.44
N PHE A 598 16.64 -13.31 -13.31
CA PHE A 598 15.68 -13.59 -14.42
C PHE A 598 14.22 -13.10 -14.13
N CYS A 599 13.83 -11.87 -14.52
CA CYS A 599 12.42 -11.42 -14.51
C CYS A 599 12.07 -10.56 -15.75
N ARG A 600 11.06 -10.95 -16.56
CA ARG A 600 10.64 -10.26 -17.81
C ARG A 600 9.18 -10.52 -18.28
N MET A 601 8.29 -11.15 -17.49
CA MET A 601 7.05 -11.75 -18.04
C MET A 601 5.70 -11.11 -17.65
N GLU A 602 5.64 -10.28 -16.61
CA GLU A 602 4.36 -9.85 -16.03
C GLU A 602 3.58 -8.86 -16.90
N SER A 603 4.28 -7.94 -17.59
CA SER A 603 3.65 -6.92 -18.45
C SER A 603 2.86 -7.50 -19.63
N LEU A 604 3.36 -8.59 -20.23
CA LEU A 604 2.65 -9.31 -21.30
C LEU A 604 1.37 -9.97 -20.79
N SER A 605 1.42 -10.54 -19.58
CA SER A 605 0.26 -11.22 -18.99
C SER A 605 -0.90 -10.25 -18.73
N MET A 606 -0.59 -9.09 -18.14
CA MET A 606 -1.57 -8.02 -17.92
C MET A 606 -2.23 -7.57 -19.22
N ALA A 607 -1.44 -7.31 -20.27
CA ALA A 607 -1.96 -6.89 -21.57
C ALA A 607 -2.86 -7.97 -22.20
N ASN A 608 -2.42 -9.23 -22.20
CA ASN A 608 -3.17 -10.35 -22.75
C ASN A 608 -4.50 -10.60 -22.02
N THR A 609 -4.51 -10.58 -20.68
CA THR A 609 -5.72 -10.76 -19.87
C THR A 609 -6.69 -9.57 -20.02
N THR A 610 -6.17 -8.34 -20.13
CA THR A 610 -7.01 -7.15 -20.41
C THR A 610 -7.66 -7.23 -21.80
N PHE A 611 -6.88 -7.60 -22.82
CA PHE A 611 -7.40 -7.85 -24.17
C PHE A 611 -8.45 -8.97 -24.17
N ALA A 612 -8.22 -10.06 -23.43
CA ALA A 612 -9.15 -11.17 -23.31
C ALA A 612 -10.54 -10.73 -22.87
N LEU A 613 -10.63 -9.93 -21.82
CA LEU A 613 -11.91 -9.48 -21.25
C LEU A 613 -12.60 -8.41 -22.12
N HIS A 614 -11.85 -7.53 -22.78
CA HIS A 614 -12.43 -6.62 -23.78
C HIS A 614 -13.02 -7.37 -24.98
N LEU A 615 -12.31 -8.39 -25.49
CA LEU A 615 -12.81 -9.24 -26.58
C LEU A 615 -14.03 -10.06 -26.14
N PHE A 616 -14.05 -10.56 -24.91
CA PHE A 616 -15.21 -11.25 -24.33
C PHE A 616 -16.47 -10.38 -24.39
N SER A 617 -16.33 -9.13 -23.92
CA SER A 617 -17.39 -8.14 -23.91
C SER A 617 -17.95 -7.89 -25.32
N LYS A 618 -17.09 -7.79 -26.34
CA LYS A 618 -17.52 -7.61 -27.73
C LYS A 618 -18.15 -8.83 -28.38
N ILE A 619 -17.69 -10.04 -28.08
CA ILE A 619 -18.35 -11.27 -28.56
C ILE A 619 -19.76 -11.39 -27.94
N LYS A 620 -19.91 -11.06 -26.65
CA LYS A 620 -21.21 -11.06 -25.95
C LYS A 620 -22.24 -10.10 -26.57
N GLU A 621 -21.82 -8.93 -27.05
CA GLU A 621 -22.74 -7.94 -27.65
C GLU A 621 -23.54 -8.53 -28.83
N GLY A 622 -22.91 -9.38 -29.65
CA GLY A 622 -23.55 -10.06 -30.78
C GLY A 622 -24.18 -11.42 -30.47
N ASN A 623 -23.89 -12.03 -29.32
CA ASN A 623 -24.30 -13.40 -28.97
C ASN A 623 -24.62 -13.51 -27.46
N LYS A 624 -25.90 -13.37 -27.10
CA LYS A 624 -26.34 -13.29 -25.70
C LYS A 624 -26.52 -14.64 -25.00
N THR A 625 -26.82 -15.71 -25.75
CA THR A 625 -27.32 -16.98 -25.16
C THR A 625 -26.50 -18.22 -25.53
N ASN A 626 -25.71 -18.19 -26.60
CA ASN A 626 -24.99 -19.38 -27.02
C ASN A 626 -23.67 -19.51 -26.24
N ASN A 627 -22.98 -20.63 -26.44
CA ASN A 627 -21.63 -20.80 -25.92
C ASN A 627 -20.66 -19.76 -26.52
N ILE A 628 -19.58 -19.51 -25.78
CA ILE A 628 -18.44 -18.74 -26.25
C ILE A 628 -17.20 -19.57 -25.91
N PHE A 629 -16.25 -19.66 -26.82
CA PHE A 629 -14.92 -20.21 -26.56
C PHE A 629 -13.90 -19.60 -27.51
N TYR A 630 -12.77 -19.10 -27.03
CA TYR A 630 -11.66 -18.58 -27.84
C TYR A 630 -10.35 -18.52 -27.04
N SER A 631 -9.22 -18.34 -27.75
CA SER A 631 -7.91 -18.12 -27.11
C SER A 631 -7.41 -16.68 -27.27
N PRO A 632 -7.44 -15.85 -26.21
CA PRO A 632 -6.90 -14.51 -26.28
C PRO A 632 -5.38 -14.49 -26.55
N LEU A 633 -4.62 -15.43 -25.98
CA LEU A 633 -3.16 -15.53 -26.21
C LEU A 633 -2.84 -15.87 -27.67
N SER A 634 -3.62 -16.75 -28.28
CA SER A 634 -3.45 -17.08 -29.69
C SER A 634 -3.71 -15.87 -30.57
N ILE A 635 -4.85 -15.19 -30.37
CA ILE A 635 -5.24 -14.01 -31.14
C ILE A 635 -4.25 -12.85 -30.93
N SER A 636 -3.85 -12.57 -29.68
CA SER A 636 -2.96 -11.46 -29.35
C SER A 636 -1.55 -11.66 -29.90
N SER A 637 -0.99 -12.88 -29.81
CA SER A 637 0.30 -13.21 -30.42
C SER A 637 0.26 -13.12 -31.95
N ALA A 638 -0.85 -13.55 -32.57
CA ALA A 638 -1.02 -13.52 -34.02
C ALA A 638 -1.19 -12.10 -34.58
N LEU A 639 -1.92 -11.22 -33.89
CA LEU A 639 -2.02 -9.80 -34.25
C LEU A 639 -0.73 -9.04 -33.91
N ALA A 640 0.04 -9.48 -32.91
CA ALA A 640 1.37 -8.94 -32.63
C ALA A 640 2.40 -9.31 -33.72
N MET A 641 2.24 -10.46 -34.42
CA MET A 641 3.00 -10.71 -35.66
C MET A 641 2.68 -9.70 -36.74
N VAL A 642 1.39 -9.38 -36.94
CA VAL A 642 0.97 -8.39 -37.94
C VAL A 642 1.47 -6.99 -37.59
N SER A 643 1.51 -6.61 -36.30
CA SER A 643 1.97 -5.29 -35.89
C SER A 643 3.48 -5.04 -36.09
N LEU A 644 4.31 -6.08 -36.26
CA LEU A 644 5.70 -5.91 -36.71
C LEU A 644 5.75 -5.24 -38.09
N GLY A 645 4.80 -5.58 -38.96
CA GLY A 645 4.67 -5.06 -40.32
C GLY A 645 3.92 -3.73 -40.41
N ALA A 646 3.30 -3.27 -39.33
CA ALA A 646 2.51 -2.04 -39.29
C ALA A 646 3.34 -0.80 -38.96
N ALA A 647 2.95 0.35 -39.50
CA ALA A 647 3.46 1.67 -39.14
C ALA A 647 2.31 2.68 -38.95
N GLY A 648 2.66 3.96 -38.81
CA GLY A 648 1.71 5.07 -38.72
C GLY A 648 0.61 4.90 -37.68
N ASN A 649 -0.62 5.24 -38.07
CA ASN A 649 -1.81 5.11 -37.24
C ASN A 649 -2.26 3.65 -37.07
N THR A 650 -2.03 2.81 -38.08
CA THR A 650 -2.34 1.37 -38.04
C THR A 650 -1.61 0.69 -36.86
N ALA A 651 -0.31 0.92 -36.70
CA ALA A 651 0.47 0.39 -35.57
C ALA A 651 -0.02 0.90 -34.20
N THR A 652 -0.47 2.16 -34.12
CA THR A 652 -1.02 2.74 -32.89
C THR A 652 -2.34 2.07 -32.50
N GLN A 653 -3.30 1.99 -33.41
CA GLN A 653 -4.58 1.31 -33.19
C GLN A 653 -4.38 -0.14 -32.77
N MET A 654 -3.50 -0.88 -33.46
CA MET A 654 -3.18 -2.26 -33.09
C MET A 654 -2.59 -2.36 -31.68
N SER A 655 -1.66 -1.47 -31.31
CA SER A 655 -1.05 -1.45 -29.97
C SER A 655 -2.03 -1.09 -28.85
N GLU A 656 -3.07 -0.31 -29.13
CA GLU A 656 -4.09 0.09 -28.16
C GLU A 656 -5.15 -1.00 -27.97
N VAL A 657 -5.64 -1.60 -29.07
CA VAL A 657 -6.61 -2.70 -29.05
C VAL A 657 -6.04 -3.94 -28.36
N LEU A 658 -4.75 -4.24 -28.58
CA LEU A 658 -4.05 -5.33 -27.90
C LEU A 658 -3.57 -4.96 -26.48
N CYS A 659 -3.92 -3.78 -25.97
CA CYS A 659 -3.58 -3.27 -24.64
C CYS A 659 -2.07 -3.14 -24.34
N PHE A 660 -1.17 -3.26 -25.34
CA PHE A 660 0.28 -3.11 -25.19
C PHE A 660 0.72 -1.71 -24.75
N SER A 661 -0.15 -0.69 -24.89
CA SER A 661 0.10 0.69 -24.41
C SER A 661 -0.35 0.96 -22.97
N LYS A 662 -1.14 0.07 -22.35
CA LYS A 662 -1.66 0.23 -20.97
C LYS A 662 -0.78 -0.40 -19.89
N ALA A 663 0.12 -1.32 -20.26
CA ALA A 663 1.08 -1.96 -19.36
C ALA A 663 2.16 -1.01 -18.78
N GLY A 664 2.05 0.30 -19.00
CA GLY A 664 2.98 1.33 -18.51
C GLY A 664 2.32 2.68 -18.21
N LYS A 665 1.01 2.73 -17.87
CA LYS A 665 0.34 3.96 -17.39
C LYS A 665 -0.79 3.69 -16.38
N PRO A 666 -0.70 4.18 -15.13
CA PRO A 666 -1.87 4.40 -14.29
C PRO A 666 -2.78 5.47 -14.90
N LYS A 667 -4.10 5.37 -14.68
CA LYS A 667 -5.07 6.35 -15.19
C LYS A 667 -4.95 7.67 -14.44
N SER A 668 -4.52 8.73 -15.13
CA SER A 668 -4.65 10.11 -14.62
C SER A 668 -6.12 10.53 -14.56
N VAL A 669 -6.63 10.82 -13.36
CA VAL A 669 -7.84 11.64 -13.21
C VAL A 669 -7.43 13.08 -13.52
N GLN A 670 -7.95 13.66 -14.60
CA GLN A 670 -7.70 15.06 -14.92
C GLN A 670 -8.62 15.97 -14.09
N PRO A 671 -8.09 16.96 -13.35
CA PRO A 671 -8.90 18.04 -12.79
C PRO A 671 -9.44 18.94 -13.92
N VAL A 672 -10.63 19.50 -13.72
CA VAL A 672 -11.40 20.30 -14.70
C VAL A 672 -10.77 21.70 -14.99
N ALA A 673 -9.53 21.93 -14.57
CA ALA A 673 -8.88 23.25 -14.55
C ALA A 673 -7.82 23.47 -15.64
N VAL A 674 -7.98 22.89 -16.84
CA VAL A 674 -7.13 23.21 -18.02
C VAL A 674 -7.96 23.38 -19.30
N GLN A 675 -8.87 24.35 -19.31
CA GLN A 675 -9.61 24.77 -20.52
C GLN A 675 -9.38 26.24 -20.94
N GLN A 676 -8.46 26.97 -20.30
CA GLN A 676 -8.21 28.40 -20.58
C GLN A 676 -6.78 28.74 -21.02
N ALA A 677 -5.96 27.75 -21.41
CA ALA A 677 -4.61 27.94 -21.93
C ALA A 677 -4.43 27.40 -23.36
N GLN A 678 -5.36 27.73 -24.26
CA GLN A 678 -5.24 27.45 -25.70
C GLN A 678 -5.41 28.71 -26.55
N GLN A 679 -4.54 29.70 -26.34
CA GLN A 679 -4.39 30.84 -27.26
C GLN A 679 -3.00 31.49 -27.13
N THR A 680 -1.94 30.85 -27.65
CA THR A 680 -1.01 31.46 -28.63
C THR A 680 0.17 30.55 -29.04
N GLN A 681 0.53 30.70 -30.31
CA GLN A 681 1.80 30.36 -30.99
C GLN A 681 2.24 28.89 -31.15
N LYS A 682 2.51 28.57 -32.43
CA LYS A 682 3.05 27.30 -32.92
C LYS A 682 4.54 27.18 -32.58
N PHE A 683 4.96 26.04 -32.04
CA PHE A 683 6.33 25.55 -32.15
C PHE A 683 6.31 24.19 -32.84
N GLN A 684 6.82 24.10 -34.07
CA GLN A 684 7.05 22.80 -34.74
C GLN A 684 8.42 22.28 -34.31
N LEU A 685 8.49 21.04 -33.85
CA LEU A 685 9.77 20.40 -33.53
C LEU A 685 10.62 20.22 -34.81
N PRO A 686 11.94 20.43 -34.76
CA PRO A 686 12.85 20.15 -35.87
C PRO A 686 12.78 18.68 -36.34
N ALA A 687 12.88 18.47 -37.66
CA ALA A 687 12.84 17.13 -38.26
C ALA A 687 13.97 16.20 -37.77
N THR A 688 15.10 16.76 -37.32
CA THR A 688 16.17 16.02 -36.64
C THR A 688 15.70 15.44 -35.31
N LEU A 689 15.00 16.21 -34.47
CA LEU A 689 14.41 15.71 -33.22
C LEU A 689 13.31 14.68 -33.48
N GLN A 690 12.54 14.78 -34.56
CA GLN A 690 11.59 13.72 -34.95
C GLN A 690 12.29 12.39 -35.29
N LYS A 691 13.46 12.41 -35.94
CA LYS A 691 14.27 11.20 -36.16
C LYS A 691 14.84 10.63 -34.86
N THR A 692 15.39 11.47 -33.98
CA THR A 692 15.95 11.01 -32.69
C THR A 692 14.86 10.46 -31.75
N LEU A 693 13.67 11.07 -31.72
CA LEU A 693 12.50 10.58 -30.97
C LEU A 693 11.89 9.28 -31.54
N GLN A 694 12.19 8.93 -32.79
CA GLN A 694 11.84 7.62 -33.36
C GLN A 694 12.90 6.55 -33.08
N GLN A 695 14.18 6.92 -32.92
CA GLN A 695 15.27 5.96 -32.69
C GLN A 695 15.50 5.63 -31.21
N ASN A 696 15.20 6.55 -30.27
CA ASN A 696 15.31 6.28 -28.83
C ASN A 696 14.07 5.60 -28.21
N LYS A 697 13.33 4.81 -29.00
CA LYS A 697 12.32 3.86 -28.51
C LYS A 697 12.89 2.44 -28.47
N ALA A 698 13.83 2.21 -27.55
CA ALA A 698 14.03 0.88 -26.98
C ALA A 698 12.83 0.54 -26.07
N LYS A 699 11.67 0.33 -26.69
CA LYS A 699 10.46 -0.18 -26.02
C LYS A 699 10.78 -1.51 -25.33
N ASP A 700 10.02 -1.83 -24.29
CA ASP A 700 9.75 -3.20 -23.91
C ASP A 700 9.36 -4.01 -25.15
N ASP A 701 10.22 -4.94 -25.57
CA ASP A 701 9.96 -5.74 -26.75
C ASP A 701 8.95 -6.84 -26.43
N ILE A 702 7.68 -6.49 -26.60
CA ILE A 702 6.53 -7.37 -26.46
C ILE A 702 6.68 -8.65 -27.32
N HIS A 703 7.38 -8.58 -28.45
CA HIS A 703 7.61 -9.72 -29.35
C HIS A 703 8.63 -10.70 -28.75
N ALA A 704 9.68 -10.22 -28.07
CA ALA A 704 10.57 -11.06 -27.27
C ALA A 704 9.86 -11.69 -26.06
N SER A 705 8.94 -10.97 -25.41
CA SER A 705 8.12 -11.51 -24.32
C SER A 705 7.17 -12.62 -24.81
N PHE A 706 6.54 -12.45 -25.99
CA PHE A 706 5.76 -13.51 -26.62
C PHE A 706 6.63 -14.73 -26.95
N ASN A 707 7.82 -14.54 -27.53
CA ASN A 707 8.75 -15.63 -27.80
C ASN A 707 9.07 -16.43 -26.53
N LYS A 708 9.41 -15.73 -25.44
CA LYS A 708 9.69 -16.35 -24.15
C LYS A 708 8.49 -17.15 -23.64
N LEU A 709 7.31 -16.54 -23.55
CA LEU A 709 6.09 -17.21 -23.07
C LEU A 709 5.74 -18.44 -23.93
N MET A 710 5.81 -18.33 -25.25
CA MET A 710 5.57 -19.45 -26.16
C MET A 710 6.66 -20.53 -26.06
N SER A 711 7.91 -20.18 -25.76
CA SER A 711 8.97 -21.16 -25.51
C SER A 711 8.74 -21.92 -24.20
N GLU A 712 8.15 -21.28 -23.18
CA GLU A 712 7.83 -21.91 -21.91
C GLU A 712 6.62 -22.84 -22.00
N LEU A 713 5.52 -22.38 -22.63
CA LEU A 713 4.32 -23.19 -22.83
C LEU A 713 4.55 -24.44 -23.70
N ASN A 714 5.56 -24.41 -24.57
CA ASN A 714 5.93 -25.51 -25.49
C ASN A 714 7.26 -26.20 -25.11
N LYS A 715 7.66 -26.18 -23.83
CA LYS A 715 8.85 -26.92 -23.35
C LYS A 715 8.73 -28.42 -23.65
N ALA A 716 9.82 -29.02 -24.12
CA ALA A 716 9.88 -30.47 -24.32
C ALA A 716 9.73 -31.19 -22.97
N GLY A 717 8.81 -32.17 -22.91
CA GLY A 717 8.50 -32.90 -21.68
C GLY A 717 7.33 -32.34 -20.86
N ALA A 718 6.67 -31.26 -21.30
CA ALA A 718 5.48 -30.76 -20.62
C ALA A 718 4.33 -31.81 -20.63
N PRO A 719 3.54 -31.92 -19.55
CA PRO A 719 2.45 -32.89 -19.43
C PRO A 719 1.20 -32.53 -20.26
N HIS A 720 1.18 -31.32 -20.86
CA HIS A 720 0.15 -30.84 -21.78
C HIS A 720 0.65 -30.80 -23.23
N THR A 721 -0.27 -30.95 -24.17
CA THR A 721 -0.09 -30.57 -25.58
C THR A 721 -0.78 -29.23 -25.83
N LEU A 722 -0.01 -28.19 -26.12
CA LEU A 722 -0.50 -26.98 -26.75
C LEU A 722 -0.01 -26.98 -28.21
N SER A 723 -0.90 -26.74 -29.18
CA SER A 723 -0.52 -26.54 -30.58
C SER A 723 -1.13 -25.23 -31.08
N LEU A 724 -0.27 -24.33 -31.53
CA LEU A 724 -0.60 -23.01 -32.04
C LEU A 724 -0.28 -22.97 -33.55
N ALA A 725 -1.32 -23.02 -34.37
CA ALA A 725 -1.24 -22.90 -35.82
C ALA A 725 -1.45 -21.44 -36.22
N ASN A 726 -0.43 -20.62 -35.96
CA ASN A 726 -0.43 -19.18 -36.25
C ASN A 726 0.41 -18.93 -37.51
N ARG A 727 -0.21 -18.43 -38.59
CA ARG A 727 0.49 -18.15 -39.85
C ARG A 727 -0.16 -17.00 -40.62
N LEU A 728 0.69 -16.21 -41.28
CA LEU A 728 0.28 -15.22 -42.28
C LEU A 728 0.37 -15.83 -43.68
N TYR A 729 -0.65 -15.62 -44.48
CA TYR A 729 -0.70 -15.98 -45.89
C TYR A 729 -0.82 -14.71 -46.73
N GLY A 730 0.20 -14.43 -47.53
CA GLY A 730 0.28 -13.24 -48.38
C GLY A 730 0.06 -13.58 -49.85
N GLU A 731 -0.57 -12.67 -50.58
CA GLU A 731 -0.75 -12.76 -52.02
C GLU A 731 0.61 -12.81 -52.76
N HIS A 732 0.77 -13.76 -53.67
CA HIS A 732 2.08 -14.08 -54.25
C HIS A 732 2.69 -13.01 -55.15
N SER A 733 1.89 -12.03 -55.62
CA SER A 733 2.40 -10.90 -56.38
C SER A 733 3.15 -9.84 -55.55
N TYR A 734 3.19 -9.97 -54.22
CA TYR A 734 3.77 -8.98 -53.31
C TYR A 734 5.21 -9.31 -52.96
N GLN A 735 6.05 -8.28 -52.86
CA GLN A 735 7.37 -8.40 -52.26
C GLN A 735 7.27 -8.17 -50.75
N PHE A 736 7.84 -9.05 -49.95
CA PHE A 736 7.82 -8.94 -48.48
C PHE A 736 9.19 -8.51 -47.96
N VAL A 737 9.19 -7.60 -46.98
CA VAL A 737 10.41 -7.02 -46.41
C VAL A 737 11.19 -8.08 -45.61
N GLU A 738 12.46 -8.29 -45.94
CA GLU A 738 13.30 -9.32 -45.32
C GLU A 738 13.39 -9.18 -43.79
N LYS A 739 13.51 -7.95 -43.28
CA LYS A 739 13.50 -7.70 -41.82
C LYS A 739 12.23 -8.24 -41.16
N PHE A 740 11.06 -7.99 -41.75
CA PHE A 740 9.79 -8.47 -41.22
C PHE A 740 9.74 -10.01 -41.18
N LEU A 741 10.17 -10.68 -42.26
CA LEU A 741 10.25 -12.15 -42.33
C LEU A 741 11.21 -12.73 -41.27
N ASN A 742 12.35 -12.08 -41.05
CA ASN A 742 13.31 -12.47 -40.02
C ASN A 742 12.75 -12.24 -38.61
N ASP A 743 12.07 -11.12 -38.35
CA ASP A 743 11.45 -10.82 -37.07
C ASP A 743 10.32 -11.84 -36.75
N THR A 744 9.41 -12.16 -37.69
CA THR A 744 8.34 -13.15 -37.45
C THR A 744 8.91 -14.55 -37.18
N LYS A 745 9.96 -14.94 -37.92
CA LYS A 745 10.66 -16.21 -37.72
C LYS A 745 11.37 -16.27 -36.36
N THR A 746 12.00 -15.17 -35.94
CA THR A 746 12.74 -15.06 -34.68
C THR A 746 11.82 -15.09 -33.47
N HIS A 747 10.78 -14.24 -33.46
CA HIS A 747 9.94 -14.03 -32.28
C HIS A 747 8.78 -15.02 -32.16
N TYR A 748 8.25 -15.52 -33.29
CA TYR A 748 7.02 -16.32 -33.30
C TYR A 748 7.19 -17.71 -33.93
N LYS A 749 8.37 -18.03 -34.45
CA LYS A 749 8.66 -19.28 -35.20
C LYS A 749 7.68 -19.50 -36.38
N ALA A 750 7.10 -18.42 -36.87
CA ALA A 750 6.12 -18.41 -37.93
C ALA A 750 6.70 -17.74 -39.18
N GLU A 751 6.56 -18.43 -40.30
CA GLU A 751 6.93 -17.92 -41.62
C GLU A 751 5.66 -17.46 -42.34
N LEU A 752 5.73 -16.30 -43.01
CA LEU A 752 4.70 -15.86 -43.95
C LEU A 752 4.76 -16.75 -45.19
N GLU A 753 3.63 -17.30 -45.61
CA GLU A 753 3.53 -18.17 -46.76
C GLU A 753 2.88 -17.44 -47.96
N SER A 754 3.56 -17.48 -49.10
CA SER A 754 3.08 -16.89 -50.35
C SER A 754 2.09 -17.83 -51.05
N VAL A 755 0.93 -17.29 -51.46
CA VAL A 755 -0.17 -18.03 -52.10
C VAL A 755 -0.89 -17.17 -53.17
N ASP A 756 -1.51 -17.83 -54.14
CA ASP A 756 -2.21 -17.18 -55.25
C ASP A 756 -3.70 -17.02 -54.94
N PHE A 757 -4.08 -15.91 -54.29
CA PHE A 757 -5.48 -15.54 -54.08
C PHE A 757 -6.07 -14.90 -55.35
N LYS A 758 -5.29 -14.11 -56.09
CA LYS A 758 -5.75 -13.39 -57.29
C LYS A 758 -6.26 -14.32 -58.39
N SER A 759 -5.58 -15.43 -58.66
CA SER A 759 -5.88 -16.33 -59.79
C SER A 759 -6.50 -17.66 -59.35
N ASN A 760 -6.12 -18.20 -58.19
CA ASN A 760 -6.61 -19.49 -57.67
C ASN A 760 -7.04 -19.45 -56.18
N PRO A 761 -8.01 -18.59 -55.79
CA PRO A 761 -8.40 -18.40 -54.39
C PRO A 761 -8.85 -19.69 -53.69
N GLU A 762 -9.59 -20.56 -54.38
CA GLU A 762 -10.04 -21.85 -53.82
C GLU A 762 -8.90 -22.85 -53.61
N ALA A 763 -7.90 -22.91 -54.51
CA ALA A 763 -6.72 -23.75 -54.30
C ALA A 763 -5.91 -23.26 -53.08
N SER A 764 -5.79 -21.95 -52.92
CA SER A 764 -5.17 -21.30 -51.76
C SER A 764 -5.95 -21.58 -50.47
N ARG A 765 -7.28 -21.50 -50.48
CA ARG A 765 -8.14 -21.89 -49.34
C ARG A 765 -7.95 -23.34 -48.93
N VAL A 766 -7.95 -24.28 -49.88
CA VAL A 766 -7.72 -25.71 -49.62
C VAL A 766 -6.31 -25.98 -49.07
N LYS A 767 -5.29 -25.28 -49.59
CA LYS A 767 -3.91 -25.35 -49.09
C LYS A 767 -3.82 -24.92 -47.62
N ILE A 768 -4.43 -23.78 -47.28
CA ILE A 768 -4.50 -23.25 -45.92
C ILE A 768 -5.21 -24.24 -44.98
N ASN A 769 -6.38 -24.73 -45.37
CA ASN A 769 -7.14 -25.69 -44.55
C ASN A 769 -6.36 -26.98 -44.26
N LYS A 770 -5.68 -27.55 -45.27
CA LYS A 770 -4.82 -28.74 -45.09
C LYS A 770 -3.64 -28.49 -44.15
N TRP A 771 -3.06 -27.29 -44.17
CA TRP A 771 -1.99 -26.94 -43.23
C TRP A 771 -2.52 -26.85 -41.79
N VAL A 772 -3.64 -26.18 -41.57
CA VAL A 772 -4.28 -26.05 -40.24
C VAL A 772 -4.68 -27.42 -39.68
N GLU A 773 -5.30 -28.26 -40.51
CA GLU A 773 -5.68 -29.63 -40.15
C GLU A 773 -4.46 -30.43 -39.67
N LYS A 774 -3.34 -30.35 -40.39
CA LYS A 774 -2.07 -31.00 -40.00
C LYS A 774 -1.51 -30.46 -38.68
N GLN A 775 -1.46 -29.14 -38.47
CA GLN A 775 -0.92 -28.56 -37.23
C GLN A 775 -1.79 -28.86 -36.00
N THR A 776 -3.11 -29.00 -36.20
CA THR A 776 -4.10 -29.24 -35.14
C THR A 776 -4.39 -30.72 -34.89
N LYS A 777 -3.54 -31.64 -35.40
CA LYS A 777 -3.71 -33.10 -35.28
C LYS A 777 -5.09 -33.56 -35.76
N GLU A 778 -5.52 -33.02 -36.90
CA GLU A 778 -6.81 -33.23 -37.55
C GLU A 778 -8.06 -32.78 -36.77
N LYS A 779 -7.89 -32.03 -35.68
CA LYS A 779 -9.02 -31.56 -34.85
C LYS A 779 -9.74 -30.36 -35.45
N ILE A 780 -9.02 -29.46 -36.12
CA ILE A 780 -9.61 -28.28 -36.76
C ILE A 780 -9.59 -28.48 -38.28
N LYS A 781 -10.72 -28.95 -38.81
CA LYS A 781 -10.97 -29.10 -40.26
C LYS A 781 -11.72 -27.88 -40.79
N ASN A 782 -11.52 -27.58 -42.08
CA ASN A 782 -12.21 -26.51 -42.81
C ASN A 782 -12.26 -25.17 -42.06
N LEU A 783 -11.11 -24.66 -41.61
CA LEU A 783 -11.00 -23.35 -40.95
C LEU A 783 -11.63 -22.23 -41.79
N LEU A 784 -11.33 -22.25 -43.08
CA LEU A 784 -11.84 -21.31 -44.07
C LEU A 784 -12.96 -21.97 -44.87
N ALA A 785 -14.19 -21.50 -44.64
CA ALA A 785 -15.35 -21.86 -45.43
C ALA A 785 -15.23 -21.36 -46.89
N GLU A 786 -15.99 -21.96 -47.79
CA GLU A 786 -16.04 -21.56 -49.21
C GLU A 786 -16.49 -20.11 -49.35
N GLY A 787 -15.85 -19.37 -50.27
CA GLY A 787 -16.11 -17.94 -50.47
C GLY A 787 -15.57 -16.98 -49.40
N ILE A 788 -14.88 -17.45 -48.34
CA ILE A 788 -14.21 -16.58 -47.36
C ILE A 788 -12.97 -15.88 -47.95
N ILE A 789 -12.33 -16.51 -48.95
CA ILE A 789 -11.21 -15.97 -49.73
C ILE A 789 -11.71 -15.72 -51.16
N ASP A 790 -11.26 -14.61 -51.74
CA ASP A 790 -11.56 -14.21 -53.12
C ASP A 790 -10.33 -13.60 -53.81
N LYS A 791 -10.51 -13.15 -55.07
CA LYS A 791 -9.46 -12.48 -55.85
C LYS A 791 -9.05 -11.09 -55.33
N PHE A 792 -9.79 -10.52 -54.39
CA PHE A 792 -9.49 -9.23 -53.75
C PHE A 792 -8.70 -9.40 -52.45
N THR A 793 -8.63 -10.62 -51.91
CA THR A 793 -7.81 -10.99 -50.76
C THR A 793 -6.32 -10.70 -51.02
N ARG A 794 -5.62 -10.18 -50.01
CA ARG A 794 -4.20 -9.77 -50.04
C ARG A 794 -3.38 -10.36 -48.91
N LEU A 795 -3.93 -10.33 -47.70
CA LEU A 795 -3.28 -10.87 -46.50
C LEU A 795 -4.33 -11.56 -45.63
N VAL A 796 -4.09 -12.83 -45.30
CA VAL A 796 -4.93 -13.62 -44.39
C VAL A 796 -4.11 -14.02 -43.18
N LEU A 797 -4.57 -13.64 -41.99
CA LEU A 797 -4.06 -14.15 -40.73
C LEU A 797 -4.89 -15.36 -40.29
N VAL A 798 -4.23 -16.50 -40.25
CA VAL A 798 -4.79 -17.77 -39.76
C VAL A 798 -4.35 -17.97 -38.31
N ASN A 799 -5.34 -18.19 -37.45
CA ASN A 799 -5.13 -18.48 -36.05
C ASN A 799 -5.99 -19.67 -35.61
N ALA A 800 -5.38 -20.84 -35.48
CA ALA A 800 -6.06 -22.02 -34.95
C ALA A 800 -5.26 -22.60 -33.77
N ILE A 801 -5.95 -22.99 -32.72
CA ILE A 801 -5.34 -23.48 -31.49
C ILE A 801 -5.99 -24.76 -31.01
N TYR A 802 -5.16 -25.73 -30.64
CA TYR A 802 -5.56 -26.98 -30.02
C TYR A 802 -4.88 -27.12 -28.66
N PHE A 803 -5.66 -27.40 -27.62
CA PHE A 803 -5.15 -27.68 -26.28
C PHE A 803 -5.65 -29.02 -25.79
N LYS A 804 -4.74 -29.78 -25.19
CA LYS A 804 -4.98 -31.08 -24.59
C LYS A 804 -4.13 -31.23 -23.34
N SER A 805 -4.74 -31.63 -22.22
CA SER A 805 -4.04 -31.88 -20.96
C SER A 805 -4.87 -32.77 -20.04
N THR A 806 -4.23 -33.50 -19.12
CA THR A 806 -4.93 -34.38 -18.16
C THR A 806 -5.21 -33.64 -16.86
N TRP A 807 -6.35 -33.90 -16.19
CA TRP A 807 -6.59 -33.37 -14.85
C TRP A 807 -5.53 -33.88 -13.88
N ASP A 808 -5.14 -33.04 -12.90
CA ASP A 808 -4.36 -33.50 -11.74
C ASP A 808 -5.17 -34.55 -10.93
N LYS A 809 -6.50 -34.34 -10.86
CA LYS A 809 -7.46 -35.21 -10.20
C LYS A 809 -8.58 -35.58 -11.17
N GLN A 810 -8.43 -36.74 -11.80
CA GLN A 810 -9.37 -37.25 -12.80
C GLN A 810 -10.71 -37.64 -12.16
N PHE A 811 -11.80 -37.41 -12.89
CA PHE A 811 -13.09 -37.99 -12.57
C PHE A 811 -13.07 -39.49 -12.86
N LYS A 812 -13.94 -40.24 -12.19
CA LYS A 812 -14.09 -41.68 -12.44
C LYS A 812 -15.28 -41.88 -13.37
N GLN A 813 -15.08 -42.51 -14.53
CA GLN A 813 -16.17 -42.78 -15.48
C GLN A 813 -17.43 -43.43 -14.85
N PRO A 814 -17.34 -44.38 -13.88
CA PRO A 814 -18.53 -44.92 -13.20
C PRO A 814 -19.34 -43.93 -12.35
N GLU A 815 -18.79 -42.74 -12.05
CA GLU A 815 -19.47 -41.67 -11.32
C GLU A 815 -20.12 -40.63 -12.26
N THR A 816 -19.87 -40.72 -13.57
CA THR A 816 -20.54 -39.91 -14.59
C THR A 816 -21.95 -40.44 -14.82
N ARG A 817 -22.95 -39.55 -14.78
CA ARG A 817 -24.37 -39.90 -14.91
C ARG A 817 -25.11 -38.84 -15.71
N GLU A 818 -26.23 -39.23 -16.31
CA GLU A 818 -27.13 -38.25 -16.92
C GLU A 818 -27.81 -37.42 -15.82
N CYS A 819 -27.75 -36.10 -15.93
CA CYS A 819 -28.36 -35.14 -15.00
C CYS A 819 -28.94 -33.94 -15.77
N PRO A 820 -29.95 -33.24 -15.25
CA PRO A 820 -30.48 -32.04 -15.88
C PRO A 820 -29.51 -30.86 -15.74
N PHE A 821 -29.22 -30.18 -16.84
CA PHE A 821 -28.60 -28.86 -16.88
C PHE A 821 -29.68 -27.81 -17.17
N LYS A 822 -29.84 -26.82 -16.30
CA LYS A 822 -30.82 -25.75 -16.39
C LYS A 822 -30.33 -24.70 -17.37
N LEU A 823 -31.06 -24.47 -18.45
CA LEU A 823 -30.79 -23.36 -19.38
C LEU A 823 -31.29 -22.03 -18.79
N ASN A 824 -32.36 -22.11 -18.01
CA ASN A 824 -32.99 -21.05 -17.24
C ASN A 824 -33.83 -21.71 -16.11
N LYS A 825 -34.58 -20.94 -15.32
CA LYS A 825 -35.38 -21.46 -14.21
C LYS A 825 -36.54 -22.40 -14.63
N ARG A 826 -36.92 -22.43 -15.91
CA ARG A 826 -38.06 -23.21 -16.45
C ARG A 826 -37.64 -24.37 -17.36
N GLU A 827 -36.46 -24.29 -17.97
CA GLU A 827 -36.01 -25.20 -19.02
C GLU A 827 -34.74 -25.95 -18.61
N THR A 828 -34.72 -27.26 -18.84
CA THR A 828 -33.55 -28.11 -18.56
C THR A 828 -33.27 -29.06 -19.72
N LYS A 829 -32.00 -29.39 -19.95
CA LYS A 829 -31.53 -30.36 -20.95
C LYS A 829 -30.69 -31.44 -20.27
N PRO A 830 -30.84 -32.74 -20.60
CA PRO A 830 -29.99 -33.79 -20.03
C PRO A 830 -28.55 -33.66 -20.52
N VAL A 831 -27.59 -33.80 -19.60
CA VAL A 831 -26.15 -33.80 -19.87
C VAL A 831 -25.46 -34.95 -19.13
N GLN A 832 -24.33 -35.41 -19.67
CA GLN A 832 -23.45 -36.34 -18.95
C GLN A 832 -22.64 -35.57 -17.91
N MET A 833 -23.10 -35.60 -16.66
CA MET A 833 -22.52 -34.90 -15.52
C MET A 833 -21.46 -35.78 -14.85
N MET A 834 -20.20 -35.36 -14.91
CA MET A 834 -19.08 -36.03 -14.28
C MET A 834 -19.03 -35.66 -12.80
N ASN A 835 -18.89 -36.63 -11.91
CA ASN A 835 -18.87 -36.39 -10.47
C ASN A 835 -17.54 -36.82 -9.84
N GLN A 836 -16.98 -35.98 -8.98
CA GLN A 836 -15.89 -36.38 -8.10
C GLN A 836 -15.99 -35.68 -6.74
N LYS A 837 -15.27 -36.23 -5.76
CA LYS A 837 -15.08 -35.61 -4.45
C LYS A 837 -13.58 -35.51 -4.19
N ALA A 838 -13.06 -34.29 -4.13
CA ALA A 838 -11.63 -34.03 -3.94
C ALA A 838 -11.41 -32.61 -3.38
N LYS A 839 -10.18 -32.35 -2.91
CA LYS A 839 -9.79 -30.99 -2.51
C LYS A 839 -9.47 -30.12 -3.73
N PHE A 840 -10.11 -28.96 -3.82
CA PHE A 840 -9.89 -27.95 -4.86
C PHE A 840 -9.95 -26.55 -4.24
N PRO A 841 -9.18 -25.57 -4.74
CA PRO A 841 -9.37 -24.17 -4.38
C PRO A 841 -10.76 -23.69 -4.79
N LEU A 842 -11.49 -23.11 -3.85
CA LEU A 842 -12.86 -22.62 -4.02
C LEU A 842 -12.99 -21.23 -3.37
N ALA A 843 -13.43 -20.24 -4.13
CA ALA A 843 -13.83 -18.94 -3.61
C ALA A 843 -15.35 -18.77 -3.62
N PHE A 844 -15.85 -17.91 -2.73
CA PHE A 844 -17.19 -17.33 -2.83
C PHE A 844 -17.08 -15.81 -2.85
N ILE A 845 -17.71 -15.17 -3.85
CA ILE A 845 -17.72 -13.72 -4.04
C ILE A 845 -19.11 -13.19 -3.65
N PRO A 846 -19.30 -12.63 -2.44
CA PRO A 846 -20.64 -12.29 -1.93
C PRO A 846 -21.34 -11.19 -2.72
N GLU A 847 -20.56 -10.21 -3.20
CA GLU A 847 -21.02 -9.09 -4.04
C GLU A 847 -21.71 -9.58 -5.33
N MET A 848 -21.18 -10.68 -5.89
CA MET A 848 -21.59 -11.24 -7.17
C MET A 848 -22.52 -12.44 -7.03
N GLN A 849 -22.66 -13.01 -5.84
CA GLN A 849 -23.31 -14.32 -5.61
C GLN A 849 -22.75 -15.39 -6.56
N CYS A 850 -21.41 -15.50 -6.58
CA CYS A 850 -20.68 -16.39 -7.48
C CYS A 850 -19.71 -17.28 -6.69
N ARG A 851 -19.66 -18.57 -7.02
CA ARG A 851 -18.62 -19.51 -6.59
C ARG A 851 -17.55 -19.59 -7.69
N ILE A 852 -16.28 -19.71 -7.33
CA ILE A 852 -15.18 -19.88 -8.28
C ILE A 852 -14.38 -21.12 -7.89
N LEU A 853 -14.30 -22.12 -8.77
CA LEU A 853 -13.55 -23.36 -8.56
C LEU A 853 -12.28 -23.37 -9.43
N GLU A 854 -11.12 -23.66 -8.86
CA GLU A 854 -9.90 -23.97 -9.62
C GLU A 854 -9.70 -25.49 -9.75
N MET A 855 -9.59 -25.99 -10.97
CA MET A 855 -9.27 -27.38 -11.29
C MET A 855 -7.90 -27.47 -11.98
N PRO A 856 -6.83 -27.85 -11.26
CA PRO A 856 -5.49 -28.00 -11.84
C PRO A 856 -5.39 -29.15 -12.85
N TYR A 857 -4.61 -28.92 -13.90
CA TYR A 857 -4.13 -29.98 -14.78
C TYR A 857 -2.84 -30.61 -14.23
N LYS A 858 -2.49 -31.79 -14.72
CA LYS A 858 -1.27 -32.52 -14.39
C LYS A 858 -0.03 -31.64 -14.63
N GLY A 859 0.91 -31.65 -13.68
CA GLY A 859 2.06 -30.73 -13.65
C GLY A 859 1.75 -29.37 -13.01
N GLN A 860 0.48 -29.01 -12.85
CA GLN A 860 0.00 -27.86 -12.08
C GLN A 860 0.50 -26.46 -12.55
N GLU A 861 1.14 -26.37 -13.72
CA GLU A 861 1.43 -25.11 -14.42
C GLU A 861 0.16 -24.50 -15.06
N LEU A 862 -0.84 -25.34 -15.36
CA LEU A 862 -2.13 -24.96 -15.95
C LEU A 862 -3.29 -25.34 -15.04
N SER A 863 -4.35 -24.52 -15.04
CA SER A 863 -5.62 -24.85 -14.39
C SER A 863 -6.83 -24.34 -15.18
N MET A 864 -7.99 -24.98 -14.99
CA MET A 864 -9.28 -24.47 -15.40
C MET A 864 -9.96 -23.79 -14.20
N LEU A 865 -10.21 -22.50 -14.30
CA LEU A 865 -11.05 -21.73 -13.39
C LEU A 865 -12.50 -21.78 -13.89
N ILE A 866 -13.47 -21.97 -13.00
CA ILE A 866 -14.90 -22.04 -13.33
C ILE A 866 -15.66 -21.09 -12.41
N MET A 867 -16.27 -20.04 -12.98
CA MET A 867 -17.07 -19.05 -12.26
C MET A 867 -18.56 -19.36 -12.48
N LEU A 868 -19.23 -19.79 -11.40
CA LEU A 868 -20.60 -20.29 -11.38
C LEU A 868 -21.47 -19.42 -10.46
N PRO A 869 -22.51 -18.75 -10.97
CA PRO A 869 -23.53 -18.11 -10.14
C PRO A 869 -24.13 -19.07 -9.09
N VAL A 870 -24.64 -18.56 -7.97
CA VAL A 870 -25.24 -19.44 -6.93
C VAL A 870 -26.69 -19.81 -7.27
N GLU A 871 -27.45 -18.88 -7.86
CA GLU A 871 -28.87 -19.07 -8.18
C GLU A 871 -29.20 -18.54 -9.58
N ILE A 872 -30.29 -19.10 -10.15
CA ILE A 872 -30.88 -18.66 -11.42
C ILE A 872 -32.19 -17.93 -11.08
N GLU A 873 -32.33 -16.69 -11.54
CA GLU A 873 -33.56 -15.92 -11.38
C GLU A 873 -34.54 -16.20 -12.55
N ASP A 874 -35.80 -15.78 -12.46
CA ASP A 874 -36.81 -16.13 -13.50
C ASP A 874 -36.47 -15.60 -14.90
N ASP A 875 -35.80 -14.44 -14.98
CA ASP A 875 -35.49 -13.73 -16.23
C ASP A 875 -33.98 -13.61 -16.51
N THR A 876 -33.09 -14.12 -15.62
CA THR A 876 -31.62 -14.03 -15.80
C THR A 876 -30.90 -15.29 -15.32
N THR A 877 -29.74 -15.59 -15.90
CA THR A 877 -28.90 -16.73 -15.50
C THR A 877 -27.94 -16.42 -14.35
N GLY A 878 -27.99 -15.19 -13.80
CA GLY A 878 -27.01 -14.64 -12.86
C GLY A 878 -25.67 -14.28 -13.52
N LEU A 879 -25.34 -14.93 -14.63
CA LEU A 879 -24.13 -14.76 -15.42
C LEU A 879 -24.02 -13.34 -16.01
N GLU A 880 -25.13 -12.71 -16.36
CA GLU A 880 -25.17 -11.39 -16.99
C GLU A 880 -24.62 -10.30 -16.07
N LYS A 881 -24.85 -10.45 -14.75
CA LYS A 881 -24.27 -9.60 -13.70
C LYS A 881 -22.77 -9.83 -13.58
N LEU A 882 -22.32 -11.09 -13.60
CA LEU A 882 -20.90 -11.45 -13.56
C LEU A 882 -20.14 -10.86 -14.75
N GLU A 883 -20.60 -11.17 -15.96
CA GLU A 883 -20.02 -10.70 -17.23
C GLU A 883 -19.96 -9.16 -17.35
N LYS A 884 -20.84 -8.41 -16.66
CA LYS A 884 -20.84 -6.94 -16.67
C LYS A 884 -19.73 -6.33 -15.81
N HIS A 885 -19.30 -7.00 -14.74
CA HIS A 885 -18.35 -6.46 -13.75
C HIS A 885 -16.97 -7.15 -13.81
N LEU A 886 -16.77 -8.10 -14.72
CA LEU A 886 -15.53 -8.84 -14.89
C LEU A 886 -14.45 -7.97 -15.61
N THR A 887 -13.70 -7.18 -14.83
CA THR A 887 -12.52 -6.43 -15.31
C THR A 887 -11.22 -7.20 -15.05
N TYR A 888 -10.08 -6.72 -15.55
CA TYR A 888 -8.76 -7.31 -15.24
C TYR A 888 -8.51 -7.33 -13.74
N GLU A 889 -8.75 -6.20 -13.07
CA GLU A 889 -8.53 -6.02 -11.64
C GLU A 889 -9.43 -6.98 -10.84
N LYS A 890 -10.71 -7.08 -11.19
CA LYS A 890 -11.66 -7.97 -10.51
C LYS A 890 -11.42 -9.45 -10.81
N PHE A 891 -11.06 -9.81 -12.04
CA PHE A 891 -10.62 -11.17 -12.36
C PHE A 891 -9.40 -11.56 -11.51
N MET A 892 -8.38 -10.70 -11.49
CA MET A 892 -7.16 -10.95 -10.73
C MET A 892 -7.40 -10.99 -9.23
N GLU A 893 -8.26 -10.12 -8.68
CA GLU A 893 -8.70 -10.12 -7.28
C GLU A 893 -9.43 -11.42 -6.90
N TRP A 894 -10.45 -11.80 -7.67
CA TRP A 894 -11.29 -12.97 -7.37
C TRP A 894 -10.59 -14.32 -7.55
N THR A 895 -9.49 -14.38 -8.31
CA THR A 895 -8.71 -15.60 -8.56
C THR A 895 -7.30 -15.55 -7.94
N GLN A 896 -7.07 -14.74 -6.90
CA GLN A 896 -5.83 -14.84 -6.11
C GLN A 896 -5.84 -16.10 -5.24
N PRO A 897 -4.69 -16.76 -5.00
CA PRO A 897 -4.60 -17.86 -4.05
C PRO A 897 -5.20 -17.52 -2.68
N ASP A 898 -4.87 -16.34 -2.14
CA ASP A 898 -5.41 -15.77 -0.89
C ASP A 898 -6.95 -15.65 -0.81
N MET A 899 -7.64 -15.73 -1.95
CA MET A 899 -9.11 -15.62 -2.04
C MET A 899 -9.78 -16.98 -2.32
N MET A 900 -9.02 -18.06 -2.53
CA MET A 900 -9.52 -19.38 -2.92
C MET A 900 -9.12 -20.46 -1.89
N ASP A 901 -9.98 -20.73 -0.92
CA ASP A 901 -9.73 -21.76 0.10
C ASP A 901 -9.65 -23.17 -0.51
N THR A 902 -8.58 -23.92 -0.22
CA THR A 902 -8.47 -25.33 -0.66
C THR A 902 -9.29 -26.27 0.22
N VAL A 903 -10.61 -26.32 -0.04
CA VAL A 903 -11.59 -27.12 0.70
C VAL A 903 -11.90 -28.45 0.00
N GLU A 904 -12.53 -29.38 0.71
CA GLU A 904 -13.03 -30.62 0.11
C GLU A 904 -14.38 -30.36 -0.58
N VAL A 905 -14.39 -30.44 -1.91
CA VAL A 905 -15.55 -30.13 -2.76
C VAL A 905 -16.10 -31.41 -3.39
N GLN A 906 -17.42 -31.57 -3.33
CA GLN A 906 -18.16 -32.46 -4.23
C GLN A 906 -18.42 -31.68 -5.52
N VAL A 907 -17.65 -31.99 -6.57
CA VAL A 907 -17.70 -31.33 -7.88
C VAL A 907 -18.56 -32.15 -8.84
N SER A 908 -19.55 -31.50 -9.44
CA SER A 908 -20.33 -31.99 -10.57
C SER A 908 -20.08 -31.05 -11.75
N LEU A 909 -19.53 -31.58 -12.84
CA LEU A 909 -19.15 -30.82 -14.05
C LEU A 909 -19.64 -31.54 -15.31
N PRO A 910 -20.33 -30.87 -16.25
CA PRO A 910 -20.76 -31.52 -17.49
C PRO A 910 -19.54 -31.92 -18.33
N ARG A 911 -19.62 -33.10 -18.95
CA ARG A 911 -18.76 -33.46 -20.09
C ARG A 911 -19.26 -32.67 -21.30
N PHE A 912 -18.39 -31.90 -21.95
CA PHE A 912 -18.78 -31.04 -23.07
C PHE A 912 -17.70 -30.89 -24.13
N LYS A 913 -18.09 -30.37 -25.29
CA LYS A 913 -17.22 -30.12 -26.44
C LYS A 913 -17.66 -28.83 -27.12
N LEU A 914 -16.73 -27.90 -27.30
CA LEU A 914 -16.98 -26.61 -27.96
C LEU A 914 -16.02 -26.43 -29.13
N GLU A 915 -16.57 -26.01 -30.27
CA GLU A 915 -15.84 -25.69 -31.49
C GLU A 915 -16.44 -24.41 -32.07
N GLU A 916 -15.81 -23.27 -31.76
CA GLU A 916 -16.31 -21.95 -32.13
C GLU A 916 -15.40 -21.28 -33.17
N THR A 917 -16.00 -20.51 -34.07
CA THR A 917 -15.30 -19.79 -35.16
C THR A 917 -15.83 -18.36 -35.24
N TYR A 918 -14.92 -17.38 -35.31
CA TYR A 918 -15.29 -15.95 -35.35
C TYR A 918 -14.68 -15.27 -36.58
N ASP A 919 -15.47 -14.44 -37.27
CA ASP A 919 -14.92 -13.39 -38.13
C ASP A 919 -14.37 -12.29 -37.21
N MET A 920 -13.04 -12.27 -37.07
CA MET A 920 -12.39 -11.33 -36.17
C MET A 920 -12.33 -9.91 -36.75
N ASN A 921 -12.58 -9.72 -38.05
CA ASN A 921 -12.51 -8.40 -38.68
C ASN A 921 -13.52 -7.44 -38.02
N THR A 922 -14.79 -7.83 -37.93
CA THR A 922 -15.86 -6.99 -37.37
C THR A 922 -15.63 -6.69 -35.89
N LEU A 923 -15.18 -7.69 -35.12
CA LEU A 923 -14.84 -7.55 -33.71
C LEU A 923 -13.69 -6.56 -33.51
N LEU A 924 -12.58 -6.72 -34.23
CA LEU A 924 -11.39 -5.86 -34.09
C LEU A 924 -11.66 -4.42 -34.55
N ILE A 925 -12.41 -4.23 -35.64
CA ILE A 925 -12.88 -2.90 -36.09
C ILE A 925 -13.73 -2.24 -34.99
N SER A 926 -14.67 -2.98 -34.37
CA SER A 926 -15.50 -2.45 -33.28
C SER A 926 -14.73 -2.10 -31.99
N MET A 927 -13.52 -2.65 -31.83
CA MET A 927 -12.61 -2.35 -30.73
C MET A 927 -11.68 -1.16 -31.03
N GLY A 928 -11.63 -0.67 -32.28
CA GLY A 928 -10.82 0.48 -32.70
C GLY A 928 -9.68 0.17 -33.68
N MET A 929 -9.52 -1.09 -34.11
CA MET A 929 -8.54 -1.50 -35.13
C MET A 929 -9.16 -1.34 -36.52
N VAL A 930 -9.29 -0.09 -36.99
CA VAL A 930 -10.01 0.24 -38.24
C VAL A 930 -9.06 0.23 -39.44
N ASP A 931 -7.93 0.94 -39.34
CA ASP A 931 -7.05 1.23 -40.47
C ASP A 931 -6.44 -0.06 -41.06
N ALA A 932 -6.18 -1.07 -40.23
CA ALA A 932 -5.65 -2.36 -40.67
C ALA A 932 -6.52 -3.06 -41.72
N PHE A 933 -7.83 -2.80 -41.74
CA PHE A 933 -8.82 -3.40 -42.64
C PHE A 933 -9.35 -2.45 -43.72
N ASP A 934 -8.91 -1.17 -43.73
CA ASP A 934 -9.30 -0.17 -44.73
C ASP A 934 -8.18 -0.01 -45.78
N PRO A 935 -8.40 -0.43 -47.04
CA PRO A 935 -7.39 -0.35 -48.10
C PRO A 935 -6.88 1.06 -48.40
N ASN A 936 -7.55 2.12 -47.92
CA ASN A 936 -7.16 3.51 -48.13
C ASN A 936 -6.43 4.12 -46.92
N LYS A 937 -6.26 3.37 -45.83
CA LYS A 937 -5.65 3.83 -44.57
C LYS A 937 -4.61 2.88 -43.98
N CYS A 938 -4.60 1.63 -44.41
CA CYS A 938 -3.65 0.63 -43.90
C CYS A 938 -2.21 1.02 -44.19
N ASP A 939 -1.39 1.14 -43.14
CA ASP A 939 0.05 1.33 -43.26
C ASP A 939 0.77 0.05 -42.84
N PHE A 940 0.93 -0.85 -43.82
CA PHE A 940 1.75 -2.06 -43.72
C PHE A 940 3.10 -1.94 -44.47
N SER A 941 3.61 -0.71 -44.57
CA SER A 941 4.87 -0.38 -45.28
C SER A 941 6.12 -1.12 -44.76
N ARG A 942 6.08 -1.65 -43.54
CA ARG A 942 7.15 -2.50 -42.97
C ARG A 942 7.02 -3.97 -43.33
N MET A 943 5.86 -4.40 -43.83
CA MET A 943 5.60 -5.75 -44.31
C MET A 943 5.88 -5.87 -45.81
N SER A 944 5.48 -4.87 -46.60
CA SER A 944 5.66 -4.81 -48.05
C SER A 944 5.76 -3.36 -48.52
N PRO A 945 6.55 -3.04 -49.57
CA PRO A 945 6.58 -1.72 -50.18
C PRO A 945 5.39 -1.44 -51.12
N ASN A 946 4.42 -2.37 -51.21
CA ASN A 946 3.19 -2.19 -51.99
C ASN A 946 2.11 -1.48 -51.16
N ASP A 947 1.64 -0.33 -51.63
CA ASP A 947 0.70 0.54 -50.90
C ASP A 947 -0.74 -0.02 -50.76
N ASP A 948 -1.08 -1.14 -51.43
CA ASP A 948 -2.41 -1.78 -51.37
C ASP A 948 -2.46 -3.08 -50.54
N LEU A 949 -1.41 -3.38 -49.76
CA LEU A 949 -1.40 -4.52 -48.84
C LEU A 949 -2.26 -4.23 -47.61
N VAL A 950 -3.46 -4.83 -47.56
CA VAL A 950 -4.43 -4.71 -46.46
C VAL A 950 -4.66 -6.05 -45.74
N LEU A 951 -4.89 -6.03 -44.43
CA LEU A 951 -5.27 -7.24 -43.66
C LEU A 951 -6.70 -7.63 -44.05
N SER A 952 -6.83 -8.55 -45.00
CA SER A 952 -8.11 -8.86 -45.65
C SER A 952 -9.01 -9.72 -44.76
N LYS A 953 -8.43 -10.72 -44.08
CA LYS A 953 -9.15 -11.62 -43.18
C LYS A 953 -8.31 -12.04 -41.99
N VAL A 954 -8.91 -12.02 -40.80
CA VAL A 954 -8.41 -12.66 -39.59
C VAL A 954 -9.42 -13.72 -39.19
N VAL A 955 -9.02 -15.00 -39.21
CA VAL A 955 -9.91 -16.10 -38.83
C VAL A 955 -9.35 -16.81 -37.60
N HIS A 956 -10.14 -16.78 -36.53
CA HIS A 956 -9.89 -17.54 -35.31
C HIS A 956 -10.85 -18.71 -35.19
N LYS A 957 -10.30 -19.90 -34.92
CA LYS A 957 -11.07 -21.10 -34.55
C LYS A 957 -10.39 -21.82 -33.40
N SER A 958 -11.19 -22.20 -32.41
CA SER A 958 -10.71 -22.81 -31.17
C SER A 958 -11.57 -24.01 -30.82
N PHE A 959 -10.91 -25.07 -30.34
CA PHE A 959 -11.52 -26.35 -30.01
C PHE A 959 -11.17 -26.73 -28.57
N VAL A 960 -12.16 -27.18 -27.79
CA VAL A 960 -11.96 -27.81 -26.48
C VAL A 960 -12.93 -28.95 -26.27
N GLU A 961 -12.46 -30.01 -25.64
CA GLU A 961 -13.27 -31.16 -25.22
C GLU A 961 -12.93 -31.47 -23.75
N VAL A 962 -13.92 -31.39 -22.86
CA VAL A 962 -13.78 -31.59 -21.42
C VAL A 962 -14.42 -32.93 -21.04
N ASN A 963 -13.61 -33.83 -20.48
CA ASN A 963 -14.03 -35.17 -20.07
C ASN A 963 -13.34 -35.61 -18.77
N GLU A 964 -13.55 -36.87 -18.38
CA GLU A 964 -13.18 -37.37 -17.05
C GLU A 964 -11.68 -37.38 -16.80
N GLU A 965 -10.88 -37.59 -17.85
CA GLU A 965 -9.42 -37.68 -17.72
C GLU A 965 -8.73 -36.32 -17.74
N GLY A 966 -9.43 -35.30 -18.25
CA GLY A 966 -8.87 -33.99 -18.54
C GLY A 966 -9.59 -33.31 -19.69
N THR A 967 -8.80 -32.51 -20.39
CA THR A 967 -9.03 -32.13 -21.77
C THR A 967 -8.31 -33.16 -22.67
N GLU A 968 -8.84 -34.42 -22.70
CA GLU A 968 -8.37 -35.61 -23.47
C GLU A 968 -6.94 -36.14 -23.13
N ALA A 969 -6.49 -37.40 -23.23
CA ALA A 969 -6.94 -38.82 -23.06
C ALA A 969 -5.65 -39.69 -23.29
N ALA A 970 -5.41 -40.93 -22.85
CA ALA A 970 -6.25 -42.01 -22.30
C ALA A 970 -5.57 -42.78 -21.12
N ALA A 971 -6.37 -43.38 -20.22
CA ALA A 971 -6.18 -44.64 -19.46
C ALA A 971 -5.39 -44.74 -18.10
N ALA A 972 -6.16 -45.09 -17.04
CA ALA A 972 -5.98 -46.00 -15.88
C ALA A 972 -4.56 -46.29 -15.28
N THR A 973 -4.31 -46.16 -13.97
CA THR A 973 -4.84 -46.95 -12.82
C THR A 973 -4.33 -46.29 -11.49
N ALA A 974 -4.75 -46.57 -10.24
CA ALA A 974 -5.75 -47.44 -9.57
C ALA A 974 -6.21 -46.73 -8.24
N ALA A 975 -6.50 -47.44 -7.12
CA ALA A 975 -6.90 -46.83 -5.83
C ALA A 975 -6.53 -47.66 -4.58
N VAL A 976 -6.40 -46.99 -3.42
CA VAL A 976 -6.45 -47.60 -2.06
C VAL A 976 -7.29 -46.69 -1.14
N MET A 977 -8.08 -47.29 -0.23
CA MET A 977 -9.05 -46.62 0.66
C MET A 977 -8.46 -46.09 1.98
N MET A 978 -9.11 -45.09 2.58
CA MET A 978 -8.92 -44.66 3.98
C MET A 978 -10.10 -45.08 4.87
N MET A 979 -9.85 -45.23 6.18
CA MET A 979 -10.89 -45.30 7.22
C MET A 979 -11.27 -43.91 7.76
N ARG A 980 -12.42 -43.83 8.42
CA ARG A 980 -13.16 -42.59 8.74
C ARG A 980 -12.91 -42.08 10.16
N CYS A 981 -13.02 -40.76 10.32
CA CYS A 981 -13.65 -40.10 11.47
C CYS A 981 -14.52 -38.94 10.97
N ALA A 982 -15.44 -38.44 11.80
CA ALA A 982 -16.52 -37.56 11.37
C ALA A 982 -16.01 -36.20 10.84
N MET A 983 -16.41 -35.85 9.61
CA MET A 983 -16.16 -34.55 8.98
C MET A 983 -17.47 -33.76 8.85
N LEU A 984 -17.35 -32.43 8.83
CA LEU A 984 -18.38 -31.54 8.30
C LEU A 984 -18.78 -31.99 6.87
N PRO A 985 -20.05 -31.79 6.44
CA PRO A 985 -20.45 -32.11 5.08
C PRO A 985 -19.61 -31.31 4.07
N PRO A 986 -19.15 -31.93 2.97
CA PRO A 986 -18.31 -31.26 1.98
C PRO A 986 -19.10 -30.16 1.25
N GLU A 987 -18.40 -29.08 0.87
CA GLU A 987 -18.96 -28.04 0.01
C GLU A 987 -19.36 -28.64 -1.34
N ARG A 988 -20.43 -28.11 -1.94
CA ARG A 988 -20.93 -28.57 -3.24
C ARG A 988 -20.67 -27.54 -4.32
N PHE A 989 -20.10 -27.97 -5.44
CA PHE A 989 -19.97 -27.17 -6.65
C PHE A 989 -20.62 -27.95 -7.79
N ASN A 990 -21.84 -27.56 -8.14
CA ASN A 990 -22.67 -28.25 -9.12
C ASN A 990 -22.90 -27.35 -10.32
N ALA A 991 -22.09 -27.52 -11.37
CA ALA A 991 -22.15 -26.73 -12.59
C ALA A 991 -23.32 -27.20 -13.50
N ASP A 992 -24.53 -27.17 -12.94
CA ASP A 992 -25.77 -27.60 -13.58
C ASP A 992 -26.53 -26.48 -14.30
N HIS A 993 -25.89 -25.35 -14.54
CA HIS A 993 -26.44 -24.16 -15.18
C HIS A 993 -25.32 -23.25 -15.72
N PRO A 994 -25.61 -22.17 -16.47
CA PRO A 994 -24.60 -21.43 -17.21
C PRO A 994 -23.44 -20.89 -16.36
N PHE A 995 -22.21 -21.08 -16.85
CA PHE A 995 -20.98 -20.66 -16.17
C PHE A 995 -19.94 -20.08 -17.13
N LEU A 996 -19.03 -19.27 -16.60
CA LEU A 996 -17.79 -18.89 -17.30
C LEU A 996 -16.67 -19.85 -16.92
N PHE A 997 -15.76 -20.13 -17.84
CA PHE A 997 -14.55 -20.88 -17.56
C PHE A 997 -13.34 -20.27 -18.26
N PHE A 998 -12.17 -20.43 -17.64
CA PHE A 998 -10.90 -19.89 -18.11
C PHE A 998 -9.81 -20.92 -17.94
N ILE A 999 -8.94 -21.09 -18.93
CA ILE A 999 -7.73 -21.92 -18.78
C ILE A 999 -6.56 -20.96 -18.63
N GLN A 1000 -5.86 -21.01 -17.49
CA GLN A 1000 -4.80 -20.07 -17.11
C GLN A 1000 -3.44 -20.77 -17.00
N HIS A 1001 -2.37 -20.08 -17.38
CA HIS A 1001 -0.99 -20.47 -17.08
C HIS A 1001 -0.53 -19.81 -15.78
N LYS A 1002 -0.58 -20.58 -14.68
CA LYS A 1002 -0.43 -20.09 -13.30
C LYS A 1002 0.85 -19.30 -13.05
N PRO A 1003 2.07 -19.73 -13.48
CA PRO A 1003 3.31 -18.99 -13.24
C PRO A 1003 3.32 -17.56 -13.81
N THR A 1004 2.52 -17.31 -14.84
CA THR A 1004 2.39 -15.99 -15.48
C THR A 1004 1.07 -15.30 -15.16
N ARG A 1005 0.11 -16.02 -14.57
CA ARG A 1005 -1.33 -15.66 -14.49
C ARG A 1005 -2.00 -15.32 -15.84
N SER A 1006 -1.37 -15.64 -16.98
CA SER A 1006 -1.92 -15.37 -18.32
C SER A 1006 -3.09 -16.28 -18.67
N ILE A 1007 -4.20 -15.72 -19.15
CA ILE A 1007 -5.30 -16.51 -19.71
C ILE A 1007 -4.91 -17.07 -21.08
N LEU A 1008 -4.96 -18.40 -21.23
CA LEU A 1008 -4.78 -19.12 -22.48
C LEU A 1008 -6.10 -19.25 -23.26
N PHE A 1009 -7.20 -19.50 -22.55
CA PHE A 1009 -8.54 -19.64 -23.13
C PHE A 1009 -9.61 -19.00 -22.25
N CYS A 1010 -10.61 -18.39 -22.90
CA CYS A 1010 -11.84 -17.90 -22.27
C CYS A 1010 -13.02 -18.69 -22.83
N GLY A 1011 -14.02 -18.96 -22.00
CA GLY A 1011 -15.27 -19.53 -22.46
C GLY A 1011 -16.47 -19.26 -21.56
N ARG A 1012 -17.65 -19.46 -22.17
CA ARG A 1012 -18.97 -19.49 -21.54
C ARG A 1012 -19.65 -20.77 -22.00
N TYR A 1013 -20.18 -21.52 -21.04
CA TYR A 1013 -21.01 -22.70 -21.31
C TYR A 1013 -22.43 -22.38 -20.88
N SER A 1014 -23.34 -22.27 -21.85
CA SER A 1014 -24.74 -21.87 -21.66
C SER A 1014 -25.73 -22.83 -22.33
N SER A 1015 -25.31 -23.53 -23.39
CA SER A 1015 -26.13 -24.47 -24.16
C SER A 1015 -25.36 -25.77 -24.37
N PRO A 1016 -25.60 -26.81 -23.54
CA PRO A 1016 -25.10 -28.17 -23.76
C PRO A 1016 -25.61 -28.79 -25.06
#